data_AF-A0A316QKP7-F1
#
_entry.id   AF-A0A316QKP7-F1
#
_cell.length_a   1.000
_cell.length_b   1.000
_cell.length_c   1.000
_cell.angle_alpha   90.00
_cell.angle_beta   90.00
_cell.angle_gamma   90.00
#
_symmetry.space_group_name_H-M   'P 1'
#
loop_
_entity.id
_entity.type
_entity.pdbx_description
1 polymer ?
#
loop_
_entity_poly.entity_id
_entity_poly.type
_entity_poly.pdbx_seq_one_letter_code
_entity_poly.pdbx_strand_id
1 'polypeptide(L)'
;MKKNKFMETRIGKLVCMIAVMFLAVVTVMSGQVRLSAHAETANEFDKTDVLEDLEAATIDDKAFSLEDYAFNEKEQTAVLLLAEYCYSFYENKQGNYGLYLYVWNPRGLAFDATASRNTAELSFGDGEEYRKYPLRYLSRSEKRGYEGLFYKYKIELTAEERSKLLKSLNSSKRVYHVSGIELLTQGETSPHDYEVNAVYEYTGYAKGYGSNENDDSLTYTKYKGEVFTITENGLKQTFYRPAGSNGKNSYTQDTLQTVYFAVPNRLFEQYGVISELRAEWLKAKTAWGMVTGTEEYYKAFLECVGYSTKNTSPLWGTNKLPFTDYGLYAPSTADKEGFAFNCNVSSAQNIPYLAYVLPTDEWGKDKADEYVVSWQQINEWMKGYHDTYDKPKSYITPKPDGAPSGWVPSSWTFRPPYNGEYLEADGVIYAYSRALFERWDEKKTVVDIPRDKKLSLTSEKISQSWWQKMFGGSGVVSSTTFDDIEAIHLVEASDFKASKQLTCDGLYISLSDYDDFKKFYDTATKQDETVVLLRFDVGEYSALEASEGIPYDGNGVLQGIKTGDTNARLFQMNVYLGFDIISLTFDNGEETFVIPVVSDPIDAGGASTGALHTNSDKDNRKLFFSLLILVILLIFLQLTGILPGIVRLIFWLIELPFRAIAWVFKSIGQAVKKKKGG
;
A
#
# COMPACT_ATOMS: atom_id res chain seq x y z
N MET A 1 -99.05 -25.32 17.79
CA MET A 1 -98.31 -24.45 18.74
C MET A 1 -96.97 -24.09 18.16
N LYS A 2 -96.77 -22.79 17.88
CA LYS A 2 -95.50 -22.17 17.52
C LYS A 2 -94.51 -22.28 18.69
N LYS A 3 -93.26 -22.64 18.42
CA LYS A 3 -92.08 -22.00 19.01
C LYS A 3 -90.82 -22.30 18.17
N ASN A 4 -90.50 -21.29 17.36
CA ASN A 4 -89.18 -20.81 16.93
C ASN A 4 -88.07 -21.82 16.63
N LYS A 5 -88.06 -22.27 15.38
CA LYS A 5 -86.94 -22.93 14.67
C LYS A 5 -86.00 -21.91 14.00
N PHE A 6 -85.77 -20.75 14.64
CA PHE A 6 -85.12 -19.58 14.00
C PHE A 6 -83.72 -19.22 14.54
N MET A 7 -83.21 -19.91 15.58
CA MET A 7 -81.90 -19.55 16.18
C MET A 7 -80.76 -20.56 16.02
N GLU A 8 -81.00 -21.80 15.57
CA GLU A 8 -79.92 -22.79 15.50
C GLU A 8 -79.25 -22.91 14.12
N THR A 9 -79.89 -22.42 13.05
CA THR A 9 -79.36 -22.54 11.68
C THR A 9 -78.43 -21.40 11.24
N ARG A 10 -78.27 -20.36 12.06
CA ARG A 10 -77.40 -19.20 11.76
C ARG A 10 -76.03 -19.24 12.43
N ILE A 11 -75.84 -20.04 13.48
CA ILE A 11 -74.54 -20.18 14.16
C ILE A 11 -73.61 -21.12 13.38
N GLY A 12 -74.14 -22.24 12.84
CA GLY A 12 -73.34 -23.16 12.02
C GLY A 12 -72.90 -22.60 10.66
N LYS A 13 -73.68 -21.68 10.07
CA LYS A 13 -73.32 -21.00 8.81
C LYS A 13 -72.36 -19.82 9.00
N LEU A 14 -72.27 -19.25 10.19
CA LEU A 14 -71.30 -18.21 10.52
C LEU A 14 -69.90 -18.82 10.79
N VAL A 15 -69.85 -20.01 11.40
CA VAL A 15 -68.58 -20.70 11.71
C VAL A 15 -67.92 -21.30 10.45
N CYS A 16 -68.69 -21.81 9.49
CA CYS A 16 -68.12 -22.24 8.20
C CYS A 16 -67.75 -21.07 7.26
N MET A 17 -68.37 -19.90 7.40
CA MET A 17 -68.03 -18.72 6.58
C MET A 17 -66.77 -18.02 7.09
N ILE A 18 -66.48 -18.09 8.40
CA ILE A 18 -65.23 -17.63 9.01
C ILE A 18 -64.07 -18.61 8.71
N ALA A 19 -64.34 -19.91 8.61
CA ALA A 19 -63.33 -20.90 8.20
C ALA A 19 -62.99 -20.85 6.70
N VAL A 20 -63.91 -20.40 5.84
CA VAL A 20 -63.66 -20.20 4.40
C VAL A 20 -63.03 -18.84 4.10
N MET A 21 -63.25 -17.82 4.95
CA MET A 21 -62.46 -16.56 4.91
C MET A 21 -61.02 -16.73 5.43
N PHE A 22 -60.70 -17.82 6.13
CA PHE A 22 -59.33 -18.17 6.52
C PHE A 22 -58.61 -19.10 5.54
N LEU A 23 -59.25 -19.52 4.44
CA LEU A 23 -58.66 -20.44 3.45
C LEU A 23 -58.78 -19.99 1.99
N ALA A 24 -59.18 -18.74 1.73
CA ALA A 24 -59.31 -18.18 0.39
C ALA A 24 -58.73 -16.76 0.30
N VAL A 25 -57.44 -16.63 0.60
CA VAL A 25 -56.55 -15.61 -0.01
C VAL A 25 -55.32 -16.36 -0.51
N VAL A 26 -55.54 -17.27 -1.47
CA VAL A 26 -54.55 -17.62 -2.48
C VAL A 26 -54.82 -16.66 -3.63
N THR A 27 -54.29 -15.46 -3.50
CA THR A 27 -54.15 -14.49 -4.59
C THR A 27 -52.71 -14.02 -4.53
N VAL A 28 -51.91 -14.55 -5.44
CA VAL A 28 -50.64 -14.01 -5.97
C VAL A 28 -50.06 -12.91 -5.08
N MET A 29 -49.33 -13.32 -4.04
CA MET A 29 -48.50 -12.41 -3.26
C MET A 29 -47.16 -12.31 -3.98
N SER A 30 -46.99 -11.25 -4.76
CA SER A 30 -45.67 -10.67 -5.02
C SER A 30 -45.10 -10.17 -3.69
N GLY A 31 -43.84 -10.50 -3.43
CA GLY A 31 -43.14 -10.41 -2.15
C GLY A 31 -43.34 -9.13 -1.35
N GLN A 32 -43.63 -9.31 -0.07
CA GLN A 32 -43.50 -8.28 0.94
C GLN A 32 -42.39 -8.68 1.92
N VAL A 33 -41.29 -7.93 1.94
CA VAL A 33 -40.48 -7.81 3.16
C VAL A 33 -41.30 -6.97 4.13
N ARG A 34 -41.76 -7.57 5.24
CA ARG A 34 -42.43 -6.83 6.32
C ARG A 34 -41.49 -6.67 7.50
N LEU A 35 -40.52 -5.77 7.38
CA LEU A 35 -39.79 -5.24 8.53
C LEU A 35 -40.61 -4.07 9.10
N SER A 36 -41.74 -4.37 9.75
CA SER A 36 -42.61 -3.33 10.32
C SER A 36 -42.11 -2.94 11.72
N ALA A 37 -41.41 -1.81 11.84
CA ALA A 37 -41.13 -1.17 13.12
C ALA A 37 -42.24 -0.14 13.45
N HIS A 38 -42.68 -0.11 14.72
CA HIS A 38 -43.55 0.95 15.24
C HIS A 38 -42.75 2.26 15.30
N ALA A 39 -43.23 3.29 14.59
CA ALA A 39 -42.60 4.60 14.59
C ALA A 39 -43.07 5.43 15.80
N GLU A 40 -42.34 5.35 16.91
CA GLU A 40 -42.23 6.45 17.87
C GLU A 40 -40.76 6.55 18.34
N THR A 41 -40.11 7.67 18.00
CA THR A 41 -38.71 8.09 18.29
C THR A 41 -37.59 7.59 17.35
N ALA A 42 -36.48 8.34 17.35
CA ALA A 42 -35.37 8.21 16.40
C ALA A 42 -34.73 6.82 16.41
N ASN A 43 -34.65 6.21 15.22
CA ASN A 43 -33.94 4.96 14.85
C ASN A 43 -34.12 3.75 15.78
N GLU A 44 -35.35 3.39 16.14
CA GLU A 44 -35.65 2.09 16.79
C GLU A 44 -35.14 0.88 15.98
N PHE A 45 -35.06 1.00 14.64
CA PHE A 45 -34.54 -0.05 13.77
C PHE A 45 -33.03 -0.32 13.93
N ASP A 46 -32.25 0.63 14.45
CA ASP A 46 -30.84 0.39 14.76
C ASP A 46 -30.66 -0.61 15.92
N LYS A 47 -31.71 -0.81 16.73
CA LYS A 47 -31.66 -1.61 17.97
C LYS A 47 -32.20 -3.04 17.80
N THR A 48 -32.87 -3.34 16.69
CA THR A 48 -33.43 -4.68 16.47
C THR A 48 -32.32 -5.67 16.13
N ASP A 49 -32.46 -6.90 16.64
CA ASP A 49 -31.49 -7.97 16.43
C ASP A 49 -31.58 -8.52 15.00
N VAL A 50 -30.42 -8.93 14.45
CA VAL A 50 -30.33 -9.46 13.09
C VAL A 50 -31.21 -10.68 12.87
N LEU A 51 -31.31 -11.58 13.84
CA LEU A 51 -32.13 -12.79 13.71
C LEU A 51 -33.61 -12.48 13.90
N GLU A 52 -33.98 -11.57 14.79
CA GLU A 52 -35.38 -11.14 14.93
C GLU A 52 -35.90 -10.53 13.63
N ASP A 53 -35.09 -9.69 12.98
CA ASP A 53 -35.41 -9.09 11.69
C ASP A 53 -35.50 -10.16 10.59
N LEU A 54 -34.51 -11.05 10.50
CA LEU A 54 -34.47 -12.09 9.46
C LEU A 54 -35.59 -13.12 9.62
N GLU A 55 -35.88 -13.62 10.84
CA GLU A 55 -36.95 -14.60 11.09
C GLU A 55 -38.35 -14.03 10.77
N ALA A 56 -38.51 -12.70 10.77
CA ALA A 56 -39.73 -12.01 10.34
C ALA A 56 -39.75 -11.69 8.82
N ALA A 57 -38.64 -11.88 8.11
CA ALA A 57 -38.48 -11.46 6.72
C ALA A 57 -38.95 -12.53 5.71
N THR A 58 -39.38 -12.04 4.54
CA THR A 58 -39.52 -12.81 3.31
C THR A 58 -38.54 -12.22 2.31
N ILE A 59 -37.51 -12.97 1.94
CA ILE A 59 -36.42 -12.53 1.05
C ILE A 59 -36.59 -13.28 -0.27
N ASP A 60 -36.65 -12.52 -1.37
CA ASP A 60 -36.79 -13.06 -2.74
C ASP A 60 -37.97 -14.06 -2.85
N ASP A 61 -39.15 -13.62 -2.38
CA ASP A 61 -40.42 -14.38 -2.32
C ASP A 61 -40.40 -15.65 -1.43
N LYS A 62 -39.35 -15.84 -0.63
CA LYS A 62 -39.22 -16.97 0.30
C LYS A 62 -39.14 -16.50 1.74
N ALA A 63 -40.01 -17.02 2.60
CA ALA A 63 -39.90 -16.79 4.05
C ALA A 63 -38.53 -17.28 4.53
N PHE A 64 -37.82 -16.46 5.28
CA PHE A 64 -36.49 -16.80 5.76
C PHE A 64 -36.55 -18.04 6.66
N SER A 65 -35.59 -18.95 6.47
CA SER A 65 -35.39 -20.12 7.32
C SER A 65 -33.91 -20.30 7.60
N LEU A 66 -33.56 -20.52 8.87
CA LEU A 66 -32.18 -20.83 9.28
C LEU A 66 -31.64 -22.10 8.62
N GLU A 67 -32.52 -23.02 8.22
CA GLU A 67 -32.12 -24.27 7.56
C GLU A 67 -31.53 -24.04 6.16
N ASP A 68 -31.85 -22.92 5.53
CA ASP A 68 -31.32 -22.55 4.21
C ASP A 68 -29.89 -21.98 4.29
N TYR A 69 -29.44 -21.59 5.49
CA TYR A 69 -28.23 -20.81 5.69
C TYR A 69 -27.39 -21.41 6.83
N ALA A 70 -26.72 -22.53 6.54
CA ALA A 70 -25.84 -23.21 7.48
C ALA A 70 -24.39 -22.71 7.40
N PHE A 71 -23.58 -23.05 8.40
CA PHE A 71 -22.13 -22.93 8.26
C PHE A 71 -21.62 -23.82 7.11
N ASN A 72 -20.80 -23.25 6.25
CA ASN A 72 -20.18 -23.92 5.12
C ASN A 72 -18.80 -23.32 4.83
N GLU A 73 -17.74 -24.12 4.98
CA GLU A 73 -16.35 -23.70 4.77
C GLU A 73 -16.03 -23.31 3.31
N LYS A 74 -16.88 -23.71 2.36
CA LYS A 74 -16.65 -23.52 0.91
C LYS A 74 -17.40 -22.33 0.32
N GLU A 75 -18.40 -21.81 1.02
CA GLU A 75 -19.20 -20.69 0.53
C GLU A 75 -18.59 -19.36 0.97
N GLN A 76 -18.70 -18.33 0.14
CA GLN A 76 -18.20 -17.02 0.49
C GLN A 76 -19.26 -16.23 1.26
N THR A 77 -18.81 -15.24 2.02
CA THR A 77 -19.70 -14.25 2.63
C THR A 77 -20.57 -13.59 1.56
N ALA A 78 -21.84 -13.38 1.85
CA ALA A 78 -22.80 -12.80 0.90
C ALA A 78 -23.78 -11.84 1.59
N VAL A 79 -24.30 -10.87 0.84
CA VAL A 79 -25.41 -10.02 1.28
C VAL A 79 -26.74 -10.68 0.93
N LEU A 80 -27.54 -10.96 1.95
CA LEU A 80 -28.89 -11.52 1.79
C LEU A 80 -29.87 -10.43 1.32
N LEU A 81 -29.83 -9.28 1.97
CA LEU A 81 -30.79 -8.19 1.80
C LEU A 81 -30.11 -6.84 2.08
N LEU A 82 -30.33 -5.88 1.19
CA LEU A 82 -30.24 -4.45 1.49
C LEU A 82 -31.64 -3.98 1.85
N ALA A 83 -31.93 -3.59 3.09
CA ALA A 83 -33.23 -3.08 3.53
C ALA A 83 -33.30 -1.55 3.48
N GLU A 84 -34.31 -1.00 2.80
CA GLU A 84 -34.65 0.43 2.84
C GLU A 84 -35.61 0.72 3.99
N TYR A 85 -35.19 1.59 4.91
CA TYR A 85 -36.01 1.98 6.04
C TYR A 85 -36.53 3.41 5.88
N CYS A 86 -37.85 3.58 5.99
CA CYS A 86 -38.51 4.87 6.18
C CYS A 86 -38.18 5.95 5.13
N TYR A 87 -38.01 5.57 3.86
CA TYR A 87 -37.99 6.56 2.77
C TYR A 87 -39.32 7.31 2.70
N SER A 88 -39.24 8.63 2.54
CA SER A 88 -40.37 9.51 2.31
C SER A 88 -40.01 10.62 1.34
N PHE A 89 -40.93 10.94 0.43
CA PHE A 89 -40.80 12.11 -0.44
C PHE A 89 -41.15 13.43 0.30
N TYR A 90 -41.71 13.35 1.50
CA TYR A 90 -41.88 14.50 2.40
C TYR A 90 -40.61 14.73 3.22
N GLU A 91 -39.96 15.87 3.02
CA GLU A 91 -38.70 16.28 3.69
C GLU A 91 -38.80 16.21 5.22
N ASN A 92 -39.91 16.65 5.80
CA ASN A 92 -40.14 16.60 7.25
C ASN A 92 -40.27 15.19 7.84
N LYS A 93 -40.42 14.15 6.99
CA LYS A 93 -40.47 12.73 7.39
C LYS A 93 -39.20 11.97 7.00
N GLN A 94 -38.21 12.61 6.39
CA GLN A 94 -36.96 11.95 5.99
C GLN A 94 -36.01 11.69 7.15
N GLY A 95 -36.27 12.21 8.36
CA GLY A 95 -35.40 12.10 9.53
C GLY A 95 -35.04 10.67 9.94
N ASN A 96 -35.90 9.69 9.64
CA ASN A 96 -35.70 8.27 9.98
C ASN A 96 -35.16 7.42 8.82
N TYR A 97 -34.90 8.00 7.65
CA TYR A 97 -34.38 7.25 6.51
C TYR A 97 -33.03 6.57 6.82
N GLY A 98 -32.87 5.31 6.42
CA GLY A 98 -31.60 4.58 6.48
C GLY A 98 -31.56 3.34 5.58
N LEU A 99 -30.36 2.84 5.33
CA LEU A 99 -30.07 1.63 4.56
C LEU A 99 -29.33 0.62 5.45
N TYR A 100 -29.74 -0.64 5.38
CA TYR A 100 -29.21 -1.71 6.26
C TYR A 100 -28.85 -2.95 5.45
N LEU A 101 -27.70 -3.53 5.73
CA LEU A 101 -27.23 -4.77 5.10
C LEU A 101 -27.36 -5.93 6.06
N TYR A 102 -27.93 -7.03 5.57
CA TYR A 102 -27.95 -8.33 6.23
C TYR A 102 -26.94 -9.24 5.54
N VAL A 103 -25.87 -9.56 6.25
CA VAL A 103 -24.73 -10.31 5.73
C VAL A 103 -24.75 -11.73 6.30
N TRP A 104 -24.53 -12.72 5.44
CA TRP A 104 -24.36 -14.12 5.79
C TRP A 104 -22.87 -14.51 5.72
N ASN A 105 -22.36 -15.09 6.80
CA ASN A 105 -20.96 -15.49 7.00
C ASN A 105 -20.84 -17.02 7.12
N PRO A 106 -21.04 -17.78 6.03
CA PRO A 106 -21.08 -19.25 6.10
C PRO A 106 -19.78 -19.86 6.62
N ARG A 107 -18.63 -19.22 6.39
CA ARG A 107 -17.33 -19.71 6.84
C ARG A 107 -17.07 -19.50 8.33
N GLY A 108 -17.93 -18.75 9.03
CA GLY A 108 -17.73 -18.40 10.43
C GLY A 108 -16.46 -17.58 10.66
N LEU A 109 -16.11 -16.72 9.70
CA LEU A 109 -14.95 -15.82 9.84
C LEU A 109 -15.19 -14.86 11.01
N ALA A 110 -14.16 -14.66 11.83
CA ALA A 110 -14.23 -13.70 12.93
C ALA A 110 -13.97 -12.29 12.39
N PHE A 111 -15.04 -11.60 11.95
CA PHE A 111 -14.90 -10.21 11.54
C PHE A 111 -14.65 -9.28 12.73
N ASP A 112 -13.76 -8.30 12.55
CA ASP A 112 -13.76 -7.08 13.36
C ASP A 112 -14.92 -6.20 12.86
N ALA A 113 -16.12 -6.52 13.34
CA ALA A 113 -17.34 -5.88 12.86
C ALA A 113 -17.35 -4.36 13.09
N THR A 114 -16.61 -3.87 14.08
CA THR A 114 -16.52 -2.44 14.41
C THR A 114 -15.40 -1.70 13.69
N ALA A 115 -14.61 -2.39 12.86
CA ALA A 115 -13.53 -1.75 12.12
C ALA A 115 -14.07 -0.62 11.23
N SER A 116 -13.48 0.57 11.37
CA SER A 116 -13.80 1.75 10.55
C SER A 116 -13.49 1.58 9.06
N ARG A 117 -12.84 0.48 8.69
CA ARG A 117 -12.51 0.10 7.30
C ARG A 117 -13.52 -0.88 6.70
N ASN A 118 -14.55 -1.28 7.45
CA ASN A 118 -15.66 -2.02 6.87
C ASN A 118 -16.49 -1.04 6.05
N THR A 119 -16.69 -1.33 4.77
CA THR A 119 -17.41 -0.43 3.86
C THR A 119 -18.38 -1.20 2.97
N ALA A 120 -19.38 -0.51 2.43
CA ALA A 120 -20.17 -0.98 1.31
C ALA A 120 -19.98 -0.04 0.13
N GLU A 121 -19.75 -0.62 -1.04
CA GLU A 121 -19.71 0.14 -2.28
C GLU A 121 -21.07 0.09 -2.97
N LEU A 122 -21.63 1.27 -3.25
CA LEU A 122 -22.88 1.37 -3.98
C LEU A 122 -23.02 2.66 -4.78
N SER A 123 -23.91 2.59 -5.78
CA SER A 123 -24.52 3.75 -6.43
C SER A 123 -26.03 3.80 -6.13
N PHE A 124 -26.66 4.96 -6.38
CA PHE A 124 -28.09 5.16 -6.13
C PHE A 124 -28.76 6.06 -7.18
N GLY A 125 -30.07 5.88 -7.35
CA GLY A 125 -30.89 6.62 -8.32
C GLY A 125 -30.51 6.27 -9.76
N ASP A 126 -30.49 7.29 -10.63
CA ASP A 126 -29.96 7.17 -11.99
C ASP A 126 -28.43 7.37 -12.04
N GLY A 127 -27.78 7.44 -10.87
CA GLY A 127 -26.36 7.76 -10.75
C GLY A 127 -25.45 6.59 -11.09
N GLU A 128 -24.51 6.82 -12.00
CA GLU A 128 -23.42 5.90 -12.34
C GLU A 128 -22.20 6.06 -11.41
N GLU A 129 -22.31 6.89 -10.37
CA GLU A 129 -21.21 7.25 -9.46
C GLU A 129 -21.14 6.30 -8.26
N TYR A 130 -20.26 5.29 -8.32
CA TYR A 130 -20.00 4.39 -7.19
C TYR A 130 -19.12 5.07 -6.14
N ARG A 131 -19.43 4.78 -4.88
CA ARG A 131 -18.73 5.27 -3.70
C ARG A 131 -18.76 4.24 -2.58
N LYS A 132 -17.71 4.27 -1.76
CA LYS A 132 -17.63 3.48 -0.53
C LYS A 132 -18.20 4.24 0.65
N TYR A 133 -19.04 3.57 1.41
CA TYR A 133 -19.70 4.11 2.60
C TYR A 133 -19.34 3.26 3.82
N PRO A 134 -18.94 3.87 4.96
CA PRO A 134 -18.64 3.13 6.17
C PRO A 134 -19.82 2.28 6.65
N LEU A 135 -19.52 1.07 7.13
CA LEU A 135 -20.49 0.19 7.75
C LEU A 135 -20.44 0.34 9.26
N ARG A 136 -21.56 0.77 9.84
CA ARG A 136 -21.74 0.76 11.30
C ARG A 136 -22.37 -0.55 11.73
N TYR A 137 -21.63 -1.33 12.50
CA TYR A 137 -22.13 -2.56 13.12
C TYR A 137 -23.32 -2.28 14.06
N LEU A 138 -24.35 -3.12 13.96
CA LEU A 138 -25.53 -3.07 14.83
C LEU A 138 -25.65 -4.33 15.68
N SER A 139 -25.72 -5.49 15.05
CA SER A 139 -25.91 -6.77 15.72
C SER A 139 -25.34 -7.93 14.90
N ARG A 140 -25.12 -9.06 15.57
CA ARG A 140 -24.79 -10.35 14.95
C ARG A 140 -25.61 -11.43 15.62
N SER A 141 -25.81 -12.54 14.93
CA SER A 141 -26.53 -13.68 15.50
C SER A 141 -25.78 -14.23 16.72
N GLU A 142 -26.48 -14.39 17.85
CA GLU A 142 -25.94 -15.00 19.08
C GLU A 142 -26.67 -16.29 19.48
N LYS A 143 -27.66 -16.70 18.68
CA LYS A 143 -28.39 -17.96 18.89
C LYS A 143 -27.42 -19.14 18.82
N ARG A 144 -27.52 -20.04 19.79
CA ARG A 144 -26.67 -21.23 19.88
C ARG A 144 -26.68 -22.05 18.59
N GLY A 145 -25.49 -22.30 18.03
CA GLY A 145 -25.30 -23.02 16.77
C GLY A 145 -25.33 -22.12 15.52
N TYR A 146 -25.48 -20.81 15.69
CA TYR A 146 -25.56 -19.80 14.63
C TYR A 146 -24.75 -18.55 14.98
N GLU A 147 -23.89 -18.60 16.00
CA GLU A 147 -23.14 -17.44 16.49
C GLU A 147 -22.23 -16.85 15.40
N GLY A 148 -22.41 -15.56 15.07
CA GLY A 148 -21.64 -14.88 14.04
C GLY A 148 -21.90 -15.37 12.60
N LEU A 149 -23.01 -16.10 12.38
CA LEU A 149 -23.43 -16.51 11.04
C LEU A 149 -24.13 -15.38 10.27
N PHE A 150 -24.80 -14.48 10.97
CA PHE A 150 -25.46 -13.31 10.37
C PHE A 150 -25.00 -12.03 11.04
N TYR A 151 -24.85 -10.97 10.25
CA TYR A 151 -24.53 -9.63 10.71
C TYR A 151 -25.51 -8.62 10.14
N LYS A 152 -25.84 -7.62 10.94
CA LYS A 152 -26.59 -6.45 10.53
C LYS A 152 -25.69 -5.22 10.61
N TYR A 153 -25.53 -4.56 9.48
CA TYR A 153 -24.82 -3.29 9.37
C TYR A 153 -25.78 -2.19 8.91
N LYS A 154 -25.53 -0.97 9.37
CA LYS A 154 -26.08 0.24 8.75
C LYS A 154 -25.06 0.83 7.81
N ILE A 155 -25.49 1.25 6.63
CA ILE A 155 -24.68 2.10 5.75
C ILE A 155 -24.71 3.51 6.34
N GLU A 156 -23.59 3.95 6.88
CA GLU A 156 -23.48 5.25 7.54
C GLU A 156 -23.28 6.36 6.50
N LEU A 157 -24.16 7.35 6.52
CA LEU A 157 -24.13 8.49 5.61
C LEU A 157 -23.93 9.78 6.41
N THR A 158 -23.02 10.63 5.96
CA THR A 158 -22.95 12.03 6.43
C THR A 158 -24.26 12.77 6.09
N ALA A 159 -24.49 13.91 6.74
CA ALA A 159 -25.68 14.72 6.46
C ALA A 159 -25.74 15.16 4.99
N GLU A 160 -24.59 15.49 4.41
CA GLU A 160 -24.40 15.87 3.03
C GLU A 160 -24.69 14.71 2.06
N GLU A 161 -24.13 13.52 2.33
CA GLU A 161 -24.36 12.32 1.51
C GLU A 161 -25.82 11.89 1.53
N ARG A 162 -26.44 11.88 2.72
CA ARG A 162 -27.86 11.60 2.86
C ARG A 162 -28.72 12.59 2.08
N SER A 163 -28.39 13.88 2.14
CA SER A 163 -29.10 14.91 1.37
C SER A 163 -28.94 14.70 -0.13
N LYS A 164 -27.72 14.39 -0.60
CA LYS A 164 -27.44 14.09 -2.01
C LYS A 164 -28.25 12.87 -2.47
N LEU A 165 -28.20 11.78 -1.71
CA LEU A 165 -28.92 10.54 -1.99
C LEU A 165 -30.42 10.78 -2.08
N LEU A 166 -31.04 11.39 -1.06
CA LEU A 166 -32.49 11.57 -1.04
C LEU A 166 -32.99 12.46 -2.19
N LYS A 167 -32.16 13.40 -2.68
CA LYS A 167 -32.48 14.25 -3.84
C LYS A 167 -32.38 13.53 -5.17
N SER A 168 -31.49 12.54 -5.30
CA SER A 168 -31.32 11.76 -6.54
C SER A 168 -32.31 10.62 -6.69
N LEU A 169 -32.99 10.21 -5.61
CA LEU A 169 -33.96 9.12 -5.65
C LEU A 169 -35.29 9.53 -6.27
N ASN A 170 -35.79 8.71 -7.20
CA ASN A 170 -37.15 8.86 -7.71
C ASN A 170 -38.16 8.27 -6.72
N SER A 171 -39.10 9.09 -6.26
CA SER A 171 -40.08 8.69 -5.24
C SER A 171 -40.93 7.47 -5.61
N SER A 172 -41.16 7.23 -6.90
CA SER A 172 -41.95 6.08 -7.40
C SER A 172 -41.12 4.80 -7.52
N LYS A 173 -39.80 4.92 -7.73
CA LYS A 173 -38.87 3.80 -7.92
C LYS A 173 -37.46 4.21 -7.48
N ARG A 174 -36.95 3.56 -6.43
CA ARG A 174 -35.66 3.91 -5.83
C ARG A 174 -34.69 2.78 -6.11
N VAL A 175 -33.60 3.09 -6.80
CA VAL A 175 -32.63 2.08 -7.26
C VAL A 175 -31.35 2.23 -6.46
N TYR A 176 -30.83 1.10 -5.98
CA TYR A 176 -29.52 1.00 -5.34
C TYR A 176 -28.77 -0.15 -5.98
N HIS A 177 -27.55 0.07 -6.44
CA HIS A 177 -26.69 -1.01 -6.92
C HIS A 177 -25.54 -1.20 -5.95
N VAL A 178 -25.52 -2.32 -5.24
CA VAL A 178 -24.43 -2.69 -4.33
C VAL A 178 -23.47 -3.60 -5.10
N SER A 179 -22.26 -3.10 -5.35
CA SER A 179 -21.22 -3.84 -6.08
C SER A 179 -20.50 -4.81 -5.15
N GLY A 180 -20.02 -4.34 -4.01
CA GLY A 180 -19.24 -5.12 -3.04
C GLY A 180 -19.38 -4.63 -1.59
N ILE A 181 -18.89 -5.45 -0.66
CA ILE A 181 -18.69 -5.07 0.75
C ILE A 181 -17.29 -5.45 1.20
N GLU A 182 -16.60 -4.51 1.84
CA GLU A 182 -15.32 -4.74 2.47
C GLU A 182 -15.53 -5.09 3.94
N LEU A 183 -15.01 -6.24 4.38
CA LEU A 183 -15.03 -6.64 5.79
C LEU A 183 -13.64 -7.05 6.27
N LEU A 184 -13.24 -6.48 7.40
CA LEU A 184 -11.98 -6.80 8.06
C LEU A 184 -12.12 -8.05 8.92
N THR A 185 -11.30 -9.06 8.65
CA THR A 185 -11.14 -10.22 9.54
C THR A 185 -10.21 -9.86 10.70
N GLN A 186 -10.52 -10.34 11.91
CA GLN A 186 -9.69 -10.11 13.09
C GLN A 186 -8.25 -10.58 12.86
N GLY A 187 -7.28 -9.71 13.15
CA GLY A 187 -5.86 -9.97 12.97
C GLY A 187 -5.32 -9.61 11.57
N GLU A 188 -6.19 -9.34 10.59
CA GLU A 188 -5.75 -8.92 9.26
C GLU A 188 -5.49 -7.41 9.20
N THR A 189 -4.58 -7.01 8.30
CA THR A 189 -4.21 -5.60 8.12
C THR A 189 -4.98 -4.90 7.03
N SER A 190 -5.69 -5.61 6.16
CA SER A 190 -6.54 -5.07 5.08
C SER A 190 -7.87 -5.82 5.04
N PRO A 191 -9.00 -5.17 4.74
CA PRO A 191 -10.27 -5.89 4.56
C PRO A 191 -10.25 -6.73 3.28
N HIS A 192 -11.15 -7.70 3.22
CA HIS A 192 -11.45 -8.46 1.99
C HIS A 192 -12.74 -7.92 1.37
N ASP A 193 -12.76 -7.75 0.06
CA ASP A 193 -13.91 -7.25 -0.69
C ASP A 193 -14.74 -8.41 -1.27
N TYR A 194 -15.97 -8.52 -0.79
CA TYR A 194 -16.90 -9.57 -1.20
C TYR A 194 -17.86 -9.02 -2.26
N GLU A 195 -17.85 -9.63 -3.45
CA GLU A 195 -18.80 -9.30 -4.52
C GLU A 195 -20.25 -9.51 -4.05
N VAL A 196 -21.06 -8.47 -4.20
CA VAL A 196 -22.51 -8.50 -3.98
C VAL A 196 -23.25 -8.54 -5.31
N ASN A 197 -22.87 -7.65 -6.25
CA ASN A 197 -23.47 -7.51 -7.58
C ASN A 197 -25.01 -7.63 -7.57
N ALA A 198 -25.66 -6.75 -6.80
CA ALA A 198 -27.10 -6.77 -6.65
C ALA A 198 -27.70 -5.36 -6.78
N VAL A 199 -28.60 -5.22 -7.75
CA VAL A 199 -29.46 -4.05 -7.92
C VAL A 199 -30.77 -4.28 -7.18
N TYR A 200 -31.10 -3.38 -6.29
CA TYR A 200 -32.34 -3.36 -5.52
C TYR A 200 -33.23 -2.21 -6.03
N GLU A 201 -34.40 -2.53 -6.58
CA GLU A 201 -35.40 -1.52 -6.94
C GLU A 201 -36.56 -1.55 -5.95
N TYR A 202 -36.68 -0.47 -5.18
CA TYR A 202 -37.71 -0.27 -4.18
C TYR A 202 -38.90 0.54 -4.72
N THR A 203 -40.12 0.08 -4.41
CA THR A 203 -41.37 0.78 -4.72
C THR A 203 -42.30 0.79 -3.50
N GLY A 204 -43.31 1.66 -3.52
CA GLY A 204 -44.20 1.86 -2.37
C GLY A 204 -43.48 2.48 -1.18
N TYR A 205 -44.09 2.43 0.00
CA TYR A 205 -43.62 3.08 1.22
C TYR A 205 -43.94 2.27 2.47
N ALA A 206 -43.06 2.36 3.47
CA ALA A 206 -43.35 1.88 4.80
C ALA A 206 -44.52 2.66 5.41
N LYS A 207 -45.26 2.01 6.30
CA LYS A 207 -46.41 2.62 6.99
C LYS A 207 -46.07 3.97 7.63
N GLY A 208 -46.85 5.00 7.30
CA GLY A 208 -46.68 6.37 7.81
C GLY A 208 -45.77 7.28 6.96
N TYR A 209 -45.05 6.74 5.97
CA TYR A 209 -44.08 7.48 5.14
C TYR A 209 -44.55 7.74 3.71
N GLY A 210 -45.59 7.04 3.25
CA GLY A 210 -46.24 7.30 1.97
C GLY A 210 -47.32 8.38 2.03
N SER A 211 -48.01 8.59 0.91
CA SER A 211 -49.17 9.50 0.81
C SER A 211 -50.38 9.03 1.64
N ASN A 212 -50.52 7.71 1.84
CA ASN A 212 -51.49 7.12 2.77
C ASN A 212 -50.77 6.62 4.02
N GLU A 213 -50.95 7.32 5.14
CA GLU A 213 -50.22 7.04 6.38
C GLU A 213 -50.56 5.68 7.02
N ASN A 214 -51.67 5.06 6.63
CA ASN A 214 -52.09 3.77 7.18
C ASN A 214 -51.62 2.57 6.35
N ASP A 215 -51.14 2.80 5.14
CA ASP A 215 -50.79 1.74 4.19
C ASP A 215 -49.31 1.37 4.30
N ASP A 216 -49.04 0.07 4.25
CA ASP A 216 -47.69 -0.48 4.17
C ASP A 216 -47.54 -1.19 2.81
N SER A 217 -46.94 -0.46 1.87
CA SER A 217 -46.86 -0.85 0.46
C SER A 217 -45.44 -1.10 0.00
N LEU A 218 -44.45 -1.01 0.91
CA LEU A 218 -43.04 -1.18 0.56
C LEU A 218 -42.78 -2.58 0.00
N THR A 219 -42.13 -2.63 -1.16
CA THR A 219 -41.68 -3.86 -1.79
C THR A 219 -40.40 -3.57 -2.59
N TYR A 220 -39.69 -4.62 -2.96
CA TYR A 220 -38.47 -4.53 -3.75
C TYR A 220 -38.38 -5.65 -4.80
N THR A 221 -37.61 -5.40 -5.85
CA THR A 221 -37.09 -6.44 -6.75
C THR A 221 -35.57 -6.44 -6.68
N LYS A 222 -34.98 -7.61 -6.92
CA LYS A 222 -33.53 -7.83 -6.93
C LYS A 222 -33.11 -8.52 -8.21
N TYR A 223 -32.07 -7.99 -8.86
CA TYR A 223 -31.44 -8.60 -10.02
C TYR A 223 -29.95 -8.26 -10.06
N LYS A 224 -29.18 -8.92 -10.93
CA LYS A 224 -27.74 -8.64 -11.09
C LYS A 224 -27.49 -7.45 -12.01
N GLY A 225 -26.56 -6.60 -11.64
CA GLY A 225 -26.01 -5.57 -12.51
C GLY A 225 -24.83 -6.09 -13.32
N GLU A 226 -23.93 -5.18 -13.70
CA GLU A 226 -22.60 -5.50 -14.19
C GLU A 226 -21.59 -5.06 -13.13
N VAL A 227 -20.64 -5.95 -12.80
CA VAL A 227 -19.53 -5.70 -11.87
C VAL A 227 -18.27 -6.33 -12.48
N PHE A 228 -17.13 -5.67 -12.34
CA PHE A 228 -15.84 -6.24 -12.68
C PHE A 228 -15.08 -6.62 -11.40
N THR A 229 -14.96 -7.92 -11.15
CA THR A 229 -14.20 -8.42 -10.00
C THR A 229 -12.76 -8.72 -10.41
N ILE A 230 -11.79 -8.14 -9.72
CA ILE A 230 -10.37 -8.48 -9.92
C ILE A 230 -10.10 -9.81 -9.23
N THR A 231 -9.94 -10.88 -10.03
CA THR A 231 -9.90 -12.29 -9.56
C THR A 231 -8.53 -12.73 -9.01
N GLU A 232 -8.29 -14.05 -8.86
CA GLU A 232 -7.15 -14.71 -8.18
C GLU A 232 -5.74 -14.14 -8.46
N ASN A 233 -5.49 -13.58 -9.65
CA ASN A 233 -4.20 -12.94 -9.94
C ASN A 233 -4.01 -11.61 -9.19
N GLY A 234 -5.10 -11.01 -8.71
CA GLY A 234 -5.21 -9.88 -7.79
C GLY A 234 -4.78 -8.53 -8.38
N LEU A 235 -5.14 -7.46 -7.68
CA LEU A 235 -4.54 -6.15 -7.87
C LEU A 235 -3.08 -6.20 -7.39
N LYS A 236 -2.16 -5.71 -8.23
CA LYS A 236 -0.72 -5.69 -7.93
C LYS A 236 -0.17 -4.29 -8.06
N GLN A 237 1.02 -4.08 -7.51
CA GLN A 237 1.71 -2.80 -7.54
C GLN A 237 3.14 -2.96 -8.04
N THR A 238 3.64 -1.91 -8.68
CA THR A 238 5.04 -1.70 -9.04
C THR A 238 5.32 -0.20 -9.04
N PHE A 239 6.57 0.17 -9.26
CA PHE A 239 6.98 1.57 -9.29
C PHE A 239 8.08 1.77 -10.32
N TYR A 240 8.31 3.01 -10.71
CA TYR A 240 9.48 3.37 -11.50
C TYR A 240 10.16 4.60 -10.92
N ARG A 241 11.48 4.51 -10.80
CA ARG A 241 12.32 5.56 -10.23
C ARG A 241 13.45 5.87 -11.20
N PRO A 242 13.49 7.07 -11.80
CA PRO A 242 14.63 7.49 -12.59
C PRO A 242 15.93 7.50 -11.78
N ALA A 243 17.07 7.31 -12.44
CA ALA A 243 18.36 7.20 -11.77
C ALA A 243 18.87 8.51 -11.14
N GLY A 244 18.32 9.68 -11.50
CA GLY A 244 18.70 10.99 -10.98
C GLY A 244 17.77 11.51 -9.89
N SER A 245 18.16 12.63 -9.28
CA SER A 245 17.33 13.37 -8.33
C SER A 245 16.17 14.07 -9.03
N ASN A 246 15.13 14.47 -8.30
CA ASN A 246 14.02 15.25 -8.89
C ASN A 246 14.26 16.77 -8.90
N GLY A 247 15.49 17.22 -8.63
CA GLY A 247 15.85 18.64 -8.61
C GLY A 247 15.47 19.39 -7.33
N LYS A 248 14.77 18.77 -6.37
CA LYS A 248 14.48 19.38 -5.06
C LYS A 248 15.73 19.49 -4.19
N ASN A 249 16.54 18.45 -4.18
CA ASN A 249 17.82 18.34 -3.47
C ASN A 249 18.62 17.17 -4.08
N SER A 250 19.84 16.94 -3.60
CA SER A 250 20.74 15.92 -4.17
C SER A 250 20.44 14.46 -3.79
N TYR A 251 19.42 14.22 -2.96
CA TYR A 251 19.15 12.90 -2.37
C TYR A 251 17.70 12.43 -2.51
N THR A 252 16.83 13.23 -3.13
CA THR A 252 15.42 12.91 -3.38
C THR A 252 15.18 12.63 -4.85
N GLN A 253 14.45 11.56 -5.14
CA GLN A 253 14.07 11.10 -6.46
C GLN A 253 12.55 11.05 -6.59
N ASP A 254 12.04 11.30 -7.80
CA ASP A 254 10.65 11.01 -8.14
C ASP A 254 10.46 9.50 -8.20
N THR A 255 9.31 9.02 -7.73
CA THR A 255 8.91 7.62 -7.82
C THR A 255 7.49 7.56 -8.39
N LEU A 256 7.37 7.13 -9.65
CA LEU A 256 6.09 6.86 -10.30
C LEU A 256 5.47 5.61 -9.68
N GLN A 257 4.24 5.74 -9.17
CA GLN A 257 3.53 4.64 -8.54
C GLN A 257 2.50 4.08 -9.50
N THR A 258 2.52 2.76 -9.64
CA THR A 258 1.73 2.06 -10.63
C THR A 258 1.06 0.85 -9.98
N VAL A 259 -0.23 0.69 -10.22
CA VAL A 259 -0.89 -0.62 -10.03
C VAL A 259 -1.15 -1.27 -11.37
N TYR A 260 -1.26 -2.59 -11.35
CA TYR A 260 -1.67 -3.35 -12.53
C TYR A 260 -2.65 -4.47 -12.19
N PHE A 261 -3.56 -4.69 -13.12
CA PHE A 261 -4.64 -5.67 -13.05
C PHE A 261 -5.01 -6.12 -14.47
N ALA A 262 -5.75 -7.21 -14.59
CA ALA A 262 -6.14 -7.78 -15.88
C ALA A 262 -7.65 -7.61 -16.10
N VAL A 263 -8.03 -7.01 -17.23
CA VAL A 263 -9.42 -6.72 -17.58
C VAL A 263 -9.86 -7.70 -18.68
N PRO A 264 -10.97 -8.45 -18.50
CA PRO A 264 -11.48 -9.37 -19.52
C PRO A 264 -11.79 -8.69 -20.85
N ASN A 265 -11.37 -9.29 -21.97
CA ASN A 265 -11.58 -8.73 -23.30
C ASN A 265 -13.06 -8.52 -23.65
N ARG A 266 -13.97 -9.34 -23.07
CA ARG A 266 -15.44 -9.16 -23.18
C ARG A 266 -15.91 -7.75 -22.81
N LEU A 267 -15.27 -7.09 -21.84
CA LEU A 267 -15.67 -5.75 -21.41
C LEU A 267 -15.29 -4.71 -22.46
N PHE A 268 -14.12 -4.87 -23.09
CA PHE A 268 -13.72 -3.99 -24.18
C PHE A 268 -14.59 -4.19 -25.43
N GLU A 269 -14.94 -5.44 -25.74
CA GLU A 269 -15.83 -5.77 -26.87
C GLU A 269 -17.24 -5.19 -26.69
N GLN A 270 -17.75 -5.22 -25.46
CA GLN A 270 -19.11 -4.81 -25.16
C GLN A 270 -19.25 -3.30 -24.91
N TYR A 271 -18.31 -2.70 -24.17
CA TYR A 271 -18.43 -1.33 -23.67
C TYR A 271 -17.42 -0.36 -24.30
N GLY A 272 -16.52 -0.84 -25.16
CA GLY A 272 -15.55 -0.01 -25.85
C GLY A 272 -14.26 0.13 -25.06
N VAL A 273 -13.71 1.34 -24.99
CA VAL A 273 -12.38 1.54 -24.39
C VAL A 273 -12.48 2.16 -23.00
N ILE A 274 -11.55 1.83 -22.10
CA ILE A 274 -11.43 2.54 -20.82
C ILE A 274 -11.12 4.01 -21.11
N SER A 275 -12.02 4.90 -20.70
CA SER A 275 -11.91 6.35 -20.83
C SER A 275 -11.51 7.01 -19.51
N GLU A 276 -11.84 6.40 -18.38
CA GLU A 276 -11.53 6.89 -17.04
C GLU A 276 -11.49 5.74 -16.01
N LEU A 277 -10.71 5.91 -14.95
CA LEU A 277 -10.67 5.01 -13.81
C LEU A 277 -10.80 5.82 -12.52
N ARG A 278 -11.70 5.42 -11.62
CA ARG A 278 -11.81 5.98 -10.27
C ARG A 278 -11.08 5.10 -9.27
N ALA A 279 -10.22 5.71 -8.46
CA ALA A 279 -9.49 5.04 -7.40
C ALA A 279 -9.44 5.88 -6.12
N GLU A 280 -9.14 5.22 -5.00
CA GLU A 280 -8.90 5.86 -3.71
C GLU A 280 -7.65 5.34 -3.00
N TRP A 281 -7.02 6.17 -2.16
CA TRP A 281 -5.90 5.77 -1.29
C TRP A 281 -5.63 6.83 -0.22
N LEU A 282 -4.93 6.44 0.86
CA LEU A 282 -4.33 7.40 1.80
C LEU A 282 -2.83 7.54 1.53
N LYS A 283 -2.39 8.75 1.12
CA LYS A 283 -0.96 9.02 0.92
C LYS A 283 -0.32 9.35 2.26
N ALA A 284 0.78 8.66 2.57
CA ALA A 284 1.60 8.91 3.73
C ALA A 284 3.07 9.07 3.33
N LYS A 285 3.84 9.76 4.18
CA LYS A 285 5.29 9.83 4.12
C LYS A 285 5.84 9.10 5.34
N THR A 286 6.66 8.08 5.12
CA THR A 286 7.23 7.28 6.19
C THR A 286 8.06 8.17 7.13
N ALA A 287 8.22 7.76 8.38
CA ALA A 287 9.32 8.26 9.21
C ALA A 287 10.67 7.78 8.63
N TRP A 288 11.76 8.37 9.09
CA TRP A 288 13.10 7.94 8.66
C TRP A 288 13.39 6.50 9.06
N GLY A 289 13.88 5.75 8.09
CA GLY A 289 14.38 4.40 8.24
C GLY A 289 15.87 4.32 7.93
N MET A 290 16.49 3.20 8.29
CA MET A 290 17.85 2.89 7.87
C MET A 290 17.96 1.49 7.28
N VAL A 291 18.90 1.33 6.36
CA VAL A 291 19.40 0.04 5.88
C VAL A 291 20.87 -0.04 6.25
N THR A 292 21.33 -1.15 6.82
CA THR A 292 22.74 -1.36 7.18
C THR A 292 23.23 -2.73 6.73
N GLY A 293 24.47 -2.76 6.22
CA GLY A 293 25.17 -3.96 5.84
C GLY A 293 26.07 -4.54 6.93
N THR A 294 25.93 -4.06 8.17
CA THR A 294 26.78 -4.44 9.30
C THR A 294 25.94 -4.97 10.47
N GLU A 295 26.14 -6.25 10.82
CA GLU A 295 25.33 -6.96 11.82
C GLU A 295 25.36 -6.32 13.22
N GLU A 296 26.52 -5.81 13.63
CA GLU A 296 26.71 -5.15 14.93
C GLU A 296 25.83 -3.90 15.06
N TYR A 297 25.86 -3.03 14.04
CA TYR A 297 25.04 -1.83 14.01
C TYR A 297 23.56 -2.16 13.84
N TYR A 298 23.22 -3.13 13.00
CA TYR A 298 21.84 -3.62 12.86
C TYR A 298 21.26 -3.99 14.22
N LYS A 299 21.92 -4.87 14.98
CA LYS A 299 21.43 -5.31 16.30
C LYS A 299 21.29 -4.14 17.27
N ALA A 300 22.24 -3.20 17.27
CA ALA A 300 22.21 -2.08 18.20
C ALA A 300 21.13 -1.04 17.86
N PHE A 301 20.93 -0.72 16.59
CA PHE A 301 19.86 0.20 16.16
C PHE A 301 18.48 -0.45 16.22
N LEU A 302 18.38 -1.77 16.02
CA LEU A 302 17.14 -2.52 16.18
C LEU A 302 16.55 -2.34 17.60
N GLU A 303 17.40 -2.34 18.63
CA GLU A 303 16.98 -2.09 20.02
C GLU A 303 16.43 -0.67 20.24
N CYS A 304 16.81 0.27 19.37
CA CYS A 304 16.42 1.68 19.42
C CYS A 304 15.15 1.99 18.62
N VAL A 305 14.66 1.06 17.80
CA VAL A 305 13.45 1.25 17.00
C VAL A 305 12.28 1.60 17.89
N GLY A 306 11.56 2.65 17.48
CA GLY A 306 10.39 3.11 18.21
C GLY A 306 10.71 3.90 19.47
N TYR A 307 11.95 4.36 19.71
CA TYR A 307 12.26 5.21 20.87
C TYR A 307 12.69 6.62 20.47
N SER A 308 12.10 7.61 21.13
CA SER A 308 12.49 8.99 20.88
C SER A 308 13.75 9.42 21.62
N THR A 309 14.71 9.94 20.86
CA THR A 309 15.89 10.66 21.38
C THR A 309 15.51 11.99 22.04
N LYS A 310 14.30 12.53 21.80
CA LYS A 310 13.81 13.75 22.47
C LYS A 310 13.53 13.55 23.95
N ASN A 311 13.26 12.31 24.37
CA ASN A 311 12.87 11.97 25.75
C ASN A 311 14.05 11.44 26.59
N THR A 312 15.29 11.60 26.13
CA THR A 312 16.48 11.11 26.86
C THR A 312 16.80 11.99 28.08
N SER A 313 17.16 11.33 29.18
CA SER A 313 17.28 11.87 30.55
C SER A 313 18.12 13.16 30.69
N PRO A 314 17.75 14.08 31.61
CA PRO A 314 18.48 15.32 31.93
C PRO A 314 19.87 15.11 32.58
N LEU A 315 20.33 13.88 32.78
CA LEU A 315 21.61 13.59 33.43
C LEU A 315 22.84 13.96 32.60
N TRP A 316 22.70 14.23 31.30
CA TRP A 316 23.85 14.47 30.42
C TRP A 316 23.70 15.59 29.40
N GLY A 317 22.56 16.28 29.30
CA GLY A 317 22.39 17.35 28.30
C GLY A 317 22.59 16.90 26.84
N THR A 318 22.58 15.59 26.59
CA THR A 318 22.87 14.95 25.30
C THR A 318 21.73 14.02 24.90
N ASN A 319 21.31 14.09 23.62
CA ASN A 319 20.34 13.20 22.98
C ASN A 319 20.90 11.76 22.82
N LYS A 320 21.31 11.10 23.92
CA LYS A 320 21.85 9.73 23.91
C LYS A 320 20.83 8.74 24.45
N LEU A 321 20.47 7.75 23.64
CA LEU A 321 19.74 6.57 24.08
C LEU A 321 20.67 5.68 24.91
N PRO A 322 20.25 5.21 26.10
CA PRO A 322 21.11 4.37 26.95
C PRO A 322 21.26 2.93 26.42
N PHE A 323 20.52 2.57 25.38
CA PHE A 323 20.48 1.22 24.81
C PHE A 323 21.58 0.96 23.79
N THR A 324 22.22 2.02 23.29
CA THR A 324 23.24 1.91 22.26
C THR A 324 24.35 2.93 22.48
N ASP A 325 25.58 2.50 22.22
CA ASP A 325 26.75 3.38 22.15
C ASP A 325 26.99 3.90 20.74
N TYR A 326 26.15 3.55 19.77
CA TYR A 326 26.31 3.93 18.37
C TYR A 326 25.38 5.07 17.96
N GLY A 327 25.83 5.90 17.05
CA GLY A 327 25.06 6.93 16.38
C GLY A 327 25.23 6.85 14.87
N LEU A 328 24.37 7.57 14.19
CA LEU A 328 24.23 7.57 12.75
C LEU A 328 24.31 9.01 12.25
N TYR A 329 25.06 9.25 11.18
CA TYR A 329 25.17 10.56 10.55
C TYR A 329 25.16 10.42 9.03
N ALA A 330 24.18 11.04 8.38
CA ALA A 330 24.06 11.09 6.93
C ALA A 330 24.26 12.53 6.43
N PRO A 331 25.43 12.85 5.87
CA PRO A 331 25.69 14.18 5.32
C PRO A 331 25.04 14.36 3.94
N SER A 332 24.36 15.50 3.70
CA SER A 332 24.22 16.06 2.34
C SER A 332 25.23 17.18 2.15
N THR A 333 26.41 16.82 1.63
CA THR A 333 27.48 17.79 1.36
C THR A 333 27.12 18.78 0.25
N ALA A 334 26.21 18.43 -0.65
CA ALA A 334 25.75 19.28 -1.75
C ALA A 334 24.73 20.32 -1.26
N ASP A 335 23.77 19.92 -0.42
CA ASP A 335 22.67 20.79 0.00
C ASP A 335 22.97 21.53 1.31
N LYS A 336 24.11 21.24 1.96
CA LYS A 336 24.48 21.73 3.31
C LYS A 336 23.44 21.37 4.37
N GLU A 337 22.68 20.31 4.10
CA GLU A 337 21.75 19.67 5.02
C GLU A 337 22.33 18.30 5.41
N GLY A 338 21.80 17.67 6.44
CA GLY A 338 22.23 16.35 6.86
C GLY A 338 21.33 15.85 7.97
N PHE A 339 21.41 14.56 8.26
CA PHE A 339 20.58 13.95 9.29
C PHE A 339 21.45 13.21 10.28
N ALA A 340 21.11 13.32 11.56
CA ALA A 340 21.84 12.66 12.64
C ALA A 340 20.86 11.94 13.57
N PHE A 341 21.20 10.74 13.99
CA PHE A 341 20.47 10.00 15.01
C PHE A 341 21.44 9.55 16.11
N ASN A 342 21.04 9.77 17.36
CA ASN A 342 21.84 9.45 18.55
C ASN A 342 23.24 10.12 18.60
N CYS A 343 23.43 11.23 17.88
CA CYS A 343 24.59 12.11 17.93
C CYS A 343 24.17 13.55 17.57
N ASN A 344 25.06 14.53 17.74
CA ASN A 344 24.82 15.90 17.29
C ASN A 344 25.89 16.31 16.28
N VAL A 345 25.47 16.80 15.11
CA VAL A 345 26.39 17.33 14.10
C VAL A 345 25.95 18.73 13.74
N SER A 346 26.88 19.68 13.83
CA SER A 346 26.63 21.05 13.37
C SER A 346 26.13 21.00 11.92
N SER A 347 25.05 21.74 11.64
CA SER A 347 24.32 21.76 10.35
C SER A 347 23.55 20.48 9.95
N ALA A 348 23.38 19.51 10.85
CA ALA A 348 22.48 18.37 10.64
C ALA A 348 21.17 18.52 11.42
N GLN A 349 20.08 18.05 10.83
CA GLN A 349 18.79 17.88 11.48
C GLN A 349 18.83 16.60 12.32
N ASN A 350 18.34 16.69 13.56
CA ASN A 350 18.25 15.52 14.42
C ASN A 350 17.00 14.70 14.07
N ILE A 351 17.21 13.44 13.72
CA ILE A 351 16.16 12.44 13.61
C ILE A 351 15.72 12.07 15.03
N PRO A 352 14.45 12.29 15.38
CA PRO A 352 14.00 12.13 16.75
C PRO A 352 13.77 10.67 17.15
N TYR A 353 13.63 9.75 16.20
CA TYR A 353 13.51 8.29 16.39
C TYR A 353 13.67 7.61 15.02
N LEU A 354 14.03 6.32 15.03
CA LEU A 354 14.00 5.47 13.84
C LEU A 354 12.77 4.57 13.88
N ALA A 355 12.02 4.52 12.77
CA ALA A 355 10.87 3.63 12.62
C ALA A 355 11.20 2.34 11.86
N TYR A 356 12.29 2.34 11.10
CA TYR A 356 12.72 1.20 10.30
C TYR A 356 14.22 0.98 10.50
N VAL A 357 14.62 -0.27 10.75
CA VAL A 357 16.02 -0.70 10.75
C VAL A 357 16.05 -2.04 10.01
N LEU A 358 16.54 -2.01 8.76
CA LEU A 358 16.46 -3.13 7.85
C LEU A 358 17.87 -3.66 7.53
N PRO A 359 18.11 -4.97 7.59
CA PRO A 359 19.41 -5.54 7.24
C PRO A 359 19.54 -5.76 5.73
N THR A 360 20.76 -5.90 5.24
CA THR A 360 21.04 -6.56 3.96
C THR A 360 21.01 -8.08 4.12
N ASP A 361 20.82 -8.82 3.03
CA ASP A 361 20.84 -10.30 3.06
C ASP A 361 22.21 -10.87 3.44
N GLU A 362 23.27 -10.11 3.14
CA GLU A 362 24.65 -10.46 3.43
C GLU A 362 25.36 -9.30 4.13
N TRP A 363 26.13 -9.62 5.17
CA TRP A 363 26.96 -8.65 5.87
C TRP A 363 28.30 -8.42 5.14
N GLY A 364 28.78 -7.18 5.15
CA GLY A 364 30.07 -6.83 4.57
C GLY A 364 30.10 -5.40 4.02
N LYS A 365 31.29 -4.94 3.65
CA LYS A 365 31.52 -3.56 3.17
C LYS A 365 30.73 -3.24 1.91
N ASP A 366 30.31 -1.99 1.78
CA ASP A 366 29.54 -1.44 0.66
C ASP A 366 28.22 -2.20 0.34
N LYS A 367 27.76 -3.13 1.20
CA LYS A 367 26.56 -3.95 0.94
C LYS A 367 25.28 -3.14 0.99
N ALA A 368 25.21 -2.13 1.86
CA ALA A 368 24.03 -1.28 1.97
C ALA A 368 23.84 -0.37 0.74
N ASP A 369 24.87 -0.11 -0.05
CA ASP A 369 24.79 0.79 -1.21
C ASP A 369 24.04 0.14 -2.37
N GLU A 370 24.34 -1.13 -2.66
CA GLU A 370 23.80 -1.85 -3.81
C GLU A 370 22.50 -2.62 -3.48
N TYR A 371 22.23 -2.84 -2.20
CA TYR A 371 21.08 -3.65 -1.78
C TYR A 371 19.75 -2.93 -2.02
N VAL A 372 18.76 -3.67 -2.53
CA VAL A 372 17.39 -3.17 -2.70
C VAL A 372 16.52 -3.86 -1.66
N VAL A 373 15.95 -3.09 -0.73
CA VAL A 373 14.91 -3.62 0.15
C VAL A 373 13.59 -3.49 -0.61
N SER A 374 12.95 -4.63 -0.90
CA SER A 374 11.71 -4.66 -1.66
C SER A 374 10.56 -4.00 -0.88
N TRP A 375 9.52 -3.57 -1.62
CA TRP A 375 8.29 -3.12 -0.98
C TRP A 375 7.68 -4.19 -0.06
N GLN A 376 7.75 -5.46 -0.45
CA GLN A 376 7.25 -6.56 0.37
C GLN A 376 7.94 -6.60 1.74
N GLN A 377 9.27 -6.51 1.80
CA GLN A 377 10.01 -6.51 3.07
C GLN A 377 9.65 -5.30 3.95
N ILE A 378 9.47 -4.13 3.34
CA ILE A 378 9.06 -2.91 4.05
C ILE A 378 7.62 -3.05 4.57
N ASN A 379 6.71 -3.56 3.76
CA ASN A 379 5.32 -3.75 4.14
C ASN A 379 5.18 -4.80 5.27
N GLU A 380 5.91 -5.91 5.19
CA GLU A 380 5.98 -6.91 6.27
C GLU A 380 6.50 -6.31 7.58
N TRP A 381 7.52 -5.45 7.52
CA TRP A 381 7.99 -4.69 8.67
C TRP A 381 6.90 -3.80 9.26
N MET A 382 6.18 -3.05 8.40
CA MET A 382 5.11 -2.15 8.84
C MET A 382 4.00 -2.91 9.57
N LYS A 383 3.59 -4.07 9.04
CA LYS A 383 2.56 -4.93 9.64
C LYS A 383 2.99 -5.47 11.01
N GLY A 384 4.25 -5.88 11.16
CA GLY A 384 4.78 -6.40 12.43
C GLY A 384 5.22 -5.33 13.44
N TYR A 385 5.24 -4.05 13.05
CA TYR A 385 5.84 -2.98 13.85
C TYR A 385 5.12 -2.79 15.18
N HIS A 386 3.79 -2.69 15.15
CA HIS A 386 3.00 -2.40 16.34
C HIS A 386 3.17 -3.49 17.42
N ASP A 387 3.17 -4.75 16.98
CA ASP A 387 3.36 -5.91 17.86
C ASP A 387 4.76 -5.98 18.48
N THR A 388 5.76 -5.34 17.87
CA THR A 388 7.17 -5.49 18.27
C THR A 388 7.74 -4.25 18.95
N TYR A 389 7.53 -3.06 18.38
CA TYR A 389 8.29 -1.85 18.72
C TYR A 389 7.48 -0.78 19.46
N ASP A 390 6.15 -0.81 19.39
CA ASP A 390 5.26 0.15 20.07
C ASP A 390 5.04 -0.13 21.55
N LYS A 391 6.05 -0.66 22.24
CA LYS A 391 5.94 -1.08 23.64
C LYS A 391 6.96 -0.34 24.49
N PRO A 392 6.63 0.11 25.72
CA PRO A 392 7.61 0.69 26.61
C PRO A 392 8.70 -0.32 26.99
N LYS A 393 9.96 0.10 26.96
CA LYS A 393 11.11 -0.68 27.48
C LYS A 393 11.69 0.02 28.71
N SER A 394 12.07 -0.78 29.71
CA SER A 394 12.75 -0.27 30.89
C SER A 394 14.25 -0.53 30.79
N TYR A 395 15.04 0.54 30.87
CA TYR A 395 16.48 0.46 31.05
C TYR A 395 16.82 0.46 32.52
N ILE A 396 17.66 -0.48 32.95
CA ILE A 396 18.20 -0.56 34.30
C ILE A 396 19.70 -0.36 34.17
N THR A 397 20.28 0.60 34.91
CA THR A 397 21.74 0.77 34.88
C THR A 397 22.43 -0.52 35.26
N PRO A 398 23.43 -0.98 34.50
CA PRO A 398 24.30 -2.07 34.91
C PRO A 398 24.96 -1.73 36.26
N LYS A 399 25.11 -2.72 37.14
CA LYS A 399 25.85 -2.54 38.39
C LYS A 399 27.33 -2.24 38.07
N PRO A 400 27.88 -1.09 38.49
CA PRO A 400 29.29 -0.79 38.25
C PRO A 400 30.21 -1.76 38.99
N ASP A 401 31.37 -2.05 38.40
CA ASP A 401 32.43 -2.79 39.08
C ASP A 401 32.90 -2.03 40.33
N GLY A 402 32.94 -2.73 41.48
CA GLY A 402 33.30 -2.11 42.77
C GLY A 402 32.18 -1.29 43.43
N ALA A 403 30.94 -1.39 42.95
CA ALA A 403 29.80 -0.68 43.57
C ALA A 403 29.69 -0.99 45.08
N PRO A 404 29.49 0.04 45.94
CA PRO A 404 29.46 -0.11 47.38
C PRO A 404 28.31 -1.00 47.86
N SER A 405 28.45 -1.56 49.07
CA SER A 405 27.35 -2.27 49.74
C SER A 405 26.16 -1.33 49.91
N GLY A 406 24.99 -1.71 49.37
CA GLY A 406 23.77 -0.90 49.36
C GLY A 406 23.51 -0.11 48.07
N TRP A 407 24.31 -0.29 47.01
CA TRP A 407 24.02 0.32 45.71
C TRP A 407 22.68 -0.18 45.13
N VAL A 408 21.87 0.75 44.60
CA VAL A 408 20.57 0.48 43.97
C VAL A 408 20.65 0.95 42.51
N PRO A 409 20.24 0.13 41.53
CA PRO A 409 20.24 0.54 40.13
C PRO A 409 19.19 1.62 39.87
N SER A 410 19.54 2.57 39.00
CA SER A 410 18.54 3.48 38.45
C SER A 410 17.77 2.77 37.33
N SER A 411 16.47 3.02 37.25
CA SER A 411 15.60 2.51 36.17
C SER A 411 14.89 3.65 35.45
N TRP A 412 14.85 3.61 34.13
CA TRP A 412 14.06 4.53 33.30
C TRP A 412 13.21 3.75 32.33
N THR A 413 11.94 4.12 32.20
CA THR A 413 11.05 3.56 31.18
C THR A 413 10.99 4.51 29.99
N PHE A 414 11.43 4.02 28.84
CA PHE A 414 11.35 4.72 27.58
C PHE A 414 10.05 4.31 26.88
N ARG A 415 9.33 5.31 26.39
CA ARG A 415 8.06 5.13 25.69
C ARG A 415 8.23 5.40 24.20
N PRO A 416 7.42 4.75 23.35
CA PRO A 416 7.42 5.07 21.95
C PRO A 416 6.90 6.48 21.68
N PRO A 417 7.28 7.09 20.54
CA PRO A 417 7.01 8.50 20.25
C PRO A 417 5.51 8.85 20.30
N TYR A 418 4.65 7.89 19.97
CA TYR A 418 3.19 8.05 19.98
C TYR A 418 2.50 7.01 20.87
N ASN A 419 3.20 6.43 21.85
CA ASN A 419 2.62 5.55 22.88
C ASN A 419 1.72 4.42 22.33
N GLY A 420 2.04 3.86 21.15
CA GLY A 420 1.27 2.79 20.51
C GLY A 420 -0.01 3.23 19.81
N GLU A 421 -0.17 4.51 19.49
CA GLU A 421 -1.28 4.97 18.65
C GLU A 421 -1.20 4.37 17.24
N TYR A 422 -2.34 3.91 16.72
CA TYR A 422 -2.50 3.57 15.32
C TYR A 422 -2.62 4.83 14.45
N LEU A 423 -2.32 4.70 13.17
CA LEU A 423 -2.57 5.73 12.17
C LEU A 423 -4.08 5.91 12.01
N GLU A 424 -4.54 7.15 12.13
CA GLU A 424 -5.93 7.55 11.91
C GLU A 424 -5.99 8.69 10.88
N ALA A 425 -6.90 8.57 9.91
CA ALA A 425 -7.19 9.59 8.92
C ALA A 425 -8.69 9.58 8.58
N ASP A 426 -9.34 10.74 8.59
CA ASP A 426 -10.78 10.90 8.29
C ASP A 426 -11.72 9.93 9.06
N GLY A 427 -11.41 9.67 10.34
CA GLY A 427 -12.16 8.72 11.17
C GLY A 427 -11.92 7.24 10.84
N VAL A 428 -10.98 6.94 9.94
CA VAL A 428 -10.53 5.60 9.58
C VAL A 428 -9.23 5.27 10.31
N ILE A 429 -9.27 4.22 11.13
CA ILE A 429 -8.11 3.64 11.81
C ILE A 429 -7.48 2.56 10.90
N TYR A 430 -6.19 2.70 10.64
CA TYR A 430 -5.39 1.75 9.88
C TYR A 430 -4.62 0.81 10.82
N ALA A 431 -4.30 -0.40 10.36
CA ALA A 431 -3.56 -1.41 11.13
C ALA A 431 -2.07 -1.08 11.34
N TYR A 432 -1.65 0.16 11.11
CA TYR A 432 -0.26 0.60 11.16
C TYR A 432 -0.04 1.54 12.33
N SER A 433 1.11 1.40 12.99
CA SER A 433 1.55 2.36 14.00
C SER A 433 1.67 3.76 13.42
N ARG A 434 1.22 4.77 14.16
CA ARG A 434 1.48 6.18 13.87
C ARG A 434 2.98 6.48 13.76
N ALA A 435 3.82 5.75 14.50
CA ALA A 435 5.27 5.94 14.51
C ALA A 435 5.95 5.59 13.17
N LEU A 436 5.29 4.82 12.30
CA LEU A 436 5.83 4.50 10.99
C LEU A 436 5.86 5.70 10.03
N PHE A 437 5.19 6.80 10.37
CA PHE A 437 4.95 7.92 9.46
C PHE A 437 5.38 9.27 10.06
N GLU A 438 6.01 10.09 9.22
CA GLU A 438 6.32 11.49 9.55
C GLU A 438 5.06 12.37 9.38
N ARG A 439 4.30 12.11 8.32
CA ARG A 439 3.07 12.83 7.96
C ARG A 439 2.21 11.98 7.03
N TRP A 440 0.92 12.28 6.97
CA TRP A 440 -0.04 11.70 6.04
C TRP A 440 -1.11 12.74 5.71
N ASP A 441 -1.84 12.49 4.63
CA ASP A 441 -2.96 13.33 4.24
C ASP A 441 -4.10 13.21 5.25
N GLU A 442 -4.84 14.29 5.52
CA GLU A 442 -5.93 14.27 6.51
C GLU A 442 -7.10 13.39 6.06
N LYS A 443 -7.25 13.19 4.74
CA LYS A 443 -8.31 12.41 4.09
C LYS A 443 -7.74 11.52 2.99
N LYS A 444 -8.47 10.46 2.67
CA LYS A 444 -8.21 9.68 1.46
C LYS A 444 -8.29 10.59 0.22
N THR A 445 -7.38 10.37 -0.71
CA THR A 445 -7.54 10.84 -2.08
C THR A 445 -8.59 9.95 -2.74
N VAL A 446 -9.61 10.54 -3.35
CA VAL A 446 -10.56 9.88 -4.26
C VAL A 446 -10.50 10.64 -5.57
N VAL A 447 -10.12 9.98 -6.66
CA VAL A 447 -9.83 10.68 -7.90
C VAL A 447 -10.24 9.88 -9.13
N ASP A 448 -10.73 10.63 -10.11
CA ASP A 448 -11.00 10.18 -11.46
C ASP A 448 -9.77 10.43 -12.33
N ILE A 449 -9.24 9.36 -12.91
CA ILE A 449 -8.03 9.35 -13.73
C ILE A 449 -8.46 9.14 -15.17
N PRO A 450 -8.56 10.20 -15.99
CA PRO A 450 -8.95 10.05 -17.38
C PRO A 450 -7.79 9.44 -18.18
N ARG A 451 -8.11 8.74 -19.27
CA ARG A 451 -7.15 8.04 -20.13
C ARG A 451 -6.10 8.98 -20.73
N ASP A 452 -6.48 10.21 -21.04
CA ASP A 452 -5.61 11.22 -21.62
C ASP A 452 -4.70 11.91 -20.60
N LYS A 453 -4.88 11.65 -19.30
CA LYS A 453 -3.99 12.16 -18.25
C LYS A 453 -2.56 11.71 -18.53
N LYS A 454 -1.64 12.68 -18.52
CA LYS A 454 -0.21 12.45 -18.63
C LYS A 454 0.48 12.82 -17.32
N LEU A 455 1.54 12.09 -16.99
CA LEU A 455 2.43 12.37 -15.88
C LEU A 455 3.83 12.66 -16.41
N SER A 456 4.62 13.34 -15.58
CA SER A 456 6.02 13.62 -15.85
C SER A 456 6.90 13.24 -14.67
N LEU A 457 8.13 12.84 -14.94
CA LEU A 457 9.17 12.60 -13.93
C LEU A 457 10.41 13.45 -14.23
N THR A 458 11.10 13.86 -13.16
CA THR A 458 12.35 14.61 -13.28
C THR A 458 13.54 13.75 -12.86
N SER A 459 14.64 13.83 -13.62
CA SER A 459 15.90 13.13 -13.34
C SER A 459 17.10 14.03 -13.60
N GLU A 460 17.58 14.68 -12.55
CA GLU A 460 18.78 15.49 -12.52
C GLU A 460 19.97 14.71 -11.97
N LYS A 461 21.03 14.63 -12.76
CA LYS A 461 22.32 14.12 -12.34
C LYS A 461 23.17 15.26 -11.81
N ILE A 462 23.36 15.30 -10.51
CA ILE A 462 24.25 16.25 -9.84
C ILE A 462 25.64 15.61 -9.74
N SER A 463 26.69 16.35 -10.08
CA SER A 463 28.07 15.88 -9.90
C SER A 463 28.97 17.00 -9.42
N GLN A 464 30.05 16.63 -8.74
CA GLN A 464 31.13 17.54 -8.34
C GLN A 464 32.37 17.28 -9.19
N SER A 465 32.85 18.30 -9.90
CA SER A 465 34.18 18.29 -10.51
C SER A 465 35.27 18.21 -9.44
N TRP A 466 36.49 17.86 -9.85
CA TRP A 466 37.64 17.77 -8.94
C TRP A 466 37.89 19.07 -8.15
N TRP A 467 37.73 20.23 -8.80
CA TRP A 467 37.88 21.54 -8.15
C TRP A 467 36.73 21.85 -7.18
N GLN A 468 35.51 21.45 -7.51
CA GLN A 468 34.34 21.58 -6.63
C GLN A 468 34.46 20.70 -5.38
N LYS A 469 35.04 19.49 -5.50
CA LYS A 469 35.38 18.64 -4.35
C LYS A 469 36.42 19.28 -3.43
N MET A 470 37.34 20.07 -3.97
CA MET A 470 38.43 20.68 -3.19
C MET A 470 38.05 22.03 -2.56
N PHE A 471 37.23 22.84 -3.23
CA PHE A 471 36.93 24.22 -2.81
C PHE A 471 35.46 24.46 -2.46
N GLY A 472 34.62 23.42 -2.53
CA GLY A 472 33.19 23.48 -2.28
C GLY A 472 32.37 23.86 -3.52
N GLY A 473 31.23 23.20 -3.70
CA GLY A 473 30.25 23.45 -4.76
C GLY A 473 29.73 22.17 -5.43
N SER A 474 28.57 22.24 -6.06
CA SER A 474 27.98 21.19 -6.90
C SER A 474 27.18 21.86 -8.03
N GLY A 475 26.89 21.13 -9.10
CA GLY A 475 26.02 21.60 -10.17
C GLY A 475 25.32 20.45 -10.89
N VAL A 476 24.16 20.73 -11.46
CA VAL A 476 23.43 19.80 -12.34
C VAL A 476 24.24 19.61 -13.62
N VAL A 477 24.65 18.36 -13.90
CA VAL A 477 25.47 18.01 -15.06
C VAL A 477 24.61 17.51 -16.21
N SER A 478 23.44 16.95 -15.92
CA SER A 478 22.39 16.67 -16.89
C SER A 478 21.04 16.68 -16.19
N SER A 479 20.00 17.16 -16.88
CA SER A 479 18.61 17.03 -16.46
C SER A 479 17.86 16.33 -17.59
N THR A 480 17.06 15.33 -17.23
CA THR A 480 16.18 14.60 -18.15
C THR A 480 14.79 14.61 -17.56
N THR A 481 13.84 15.10 -18.34
CA THR A 481 12.41 15.00 -18.01
C THR A 481 11.83 13.84 -18.82
N PHE A 482 11.10 12.97 -18.14
CA PHE A 482 10.29 11.93 -18.77
C PHE A 482 8.87 12.48 -18.83
N ASP A 483 8.47 13.03 -19.97
CA ASP A 483 7.15 13.63 -20.19
C ASP A 483 6.21 12.65 -20.90
N ASP A 484 4.93 13.02 -20.95
CA ASP A 484 3.88 12.33 -21.70
C ASP A 484 3.66 10.86 -21.28
N ILE A 485 3.99 10.52 -20.03
CA ILE A 485 3.74 9.18 -19.48
C ILE A 485 2.24 9.01 -19.31
N GLU A 486 1.64 8.06 -20.03
CA GLU A 486 0.19 7.83 -19.98
C GLU A 486 -0.23 7.36 -18.60
N ALA A 487 -1.28 7.91 -18.01
CA ALA A 487 -1.78 7.42 -16.73
C ALA A 487 -2.36 6.00 -16.86
N ILE A 488 -3.07 5.72 -17.95
CA ILE A 488 -3.66 4.41 -18.25
C ILE A 488 -3.00 3.86 -19.50
N HIS A 489 -2.40 2.68 -19.41
CA HIS A 489 -1.77 2.01 -20.54
C HIS A 489 -2.18 0.54 -20.61
N LEU A 490 -2.65 0.13 -21.78
CA LEU A 490 -3.01 -1.25 -22.08
C LEU A 490 -1.75 -1.95 -22.61
N VAL A 491 -1.30 -2.97 -21.89
CA VAL A 491 -0.03 -3.64 -22.19
C VAL A 491 -0.20 -4.57 -23.38
N GLU A 492 0.67 -4.40 -24.37
CA GLU A 492 0.71 -5.21 -25.58
C GLU A 492 1.95 -6.09 -25.64
N ALA A 493 1.92 -7.10 -26.52
CA ALA A 493 3.09 -7.94 -26.77
C ALA A 493 4.29 -7.12 -27.27
N SER A 494 4.03 -5.98 -27.94
CA SER A 494 5.04 -5.09 -28.48
C SER A 494 5.84 -4.34 -27.40
N ASP A 495 5.32 -4.26 -26.17
CA ASP A 495 5.99 -3.59 -25.05
C ASP A 495 7.16 -4.40 -24.49
N PHE A 496 7.14 -5.73 -24.66
CA PHE A 496 8.24 -6.60 -24.25
C PHE A 496 9.41 -6.48 -25.23
N LYS A 497 10.46 -5.77 -24.80
CA LYS A 497 11.65 -5.47 -25.61
C LYS A 497 12.71 -6.57 -25.49
N ALA A 498 13.83 -6.38 -26.19
CA ALA A 498 14.93 -7.34 -26.25
C ALA A 498 15.60 -7.65 -24.90
N SER A 499 15.47 -6.78 -23.89
CA SER A 499 16.01 -6.99 -22.55
C SER A 499 15.00 -6.61 -21.48
N LYS A 500 15.18 -7.17 -20.26
CA LYS A 500 14.37 -6.82 -19.08
C LYS A 500 14.41 -5.32 -18.81
N GLN A 501 15.61 -4.74 -18.81
CA GLN A 501 15.82 -3.31 -18.59
C GLN A 501 15.05 -2.45 -19.59
N LEU A 502 15.19 -2.71 -20.90
CA LEU A 502 14.49 -1.93 -21.93
C LEU A 502 12.97 -2.07 -21.84
N THR A 503 12.48 -3.24 -21.40
CA THR A 503 11.05 -3.44 -21.15
C THR A 503 10.58 -2.62 -19.95
N CYS A 504 11.33 -2.67 -18.84
CA CYS A 504 10.98 -1.94 -17.62
C CYS A 504 11.03 -0.42 -17.82
N ASP A 505 12.05 0.08 -18.51
CA ASP A 505 12.18 1.49 -18.86
C ASP A 505 11.06 1.94 -19.80
N GLY A 506 10.66 1.11 -20.76
CA GLY A 506 9.59 1.40 -21.70
C GLY A 506 8.20 1.39 -21.06
N LEU A 507 7.95 0.49 -20.10
CA LEU A 507 6.68 0.37 -19.38
C LEU A 507 6.60 1.23 -18.12
N TYR A 508 7.72 1.80 -17.68
CA TYR A 508 7.88 2.48 -16.40
C TYR A 508 7.48 1.58 -15.22
N ILE A 509 8.12 0.42 -15.12
CA ILE A 509 7.97 -0.54 -14.01
C ILE A 509 9.33 -0.86 -13.39
N SER A 510 9.35 -1.45 -12.19
CA SER A 510 10.60 -1.75 -11.50
C SER A 510 11.28 -2.95 -12.14
N LEU A 511 12.61 -2.87 -12.29
CA LEU A 511 13.41 -3.99 -12.77
C LEU A 511 13.27 -5.22 -11.85
N SER A 512 13.12 -5.01 -10.54
CA SER A 512 12.92 -6.09 -9.56
C SER A 512 11.64 -6.87 -9.80
N ASP A 513 10.64 -6.25 -10.41
CA ASP A 513 9.29 -6.79 -10.51
C ASP A 513 9.04 -7.42 -11.90
N TYR A 514 10.02 -7.34 -12.81
CA TYR A 514 9.88 -7.79 -14.20
C TYR A 514 9.38 -9.24 -14.31
N ASP A 515 9.97 -10.16 -13.54
CA ASP A 515 9.66 -11.59 -13.67
C ASP A 515 8.21 -11.88 -13.22
N ASP A 516 7.78 -11.25 -12.13
CA ASP A 516 6.40 -11.36 -11.63
C ASP A 516 5.41 -10.68 -12.56
N PHE A 517 5.73 -9.49 -13.06
CA PHE A 517 4.91 -8.77 -14.04
C PHE A 517 4.77 -9.56 -15.36
N LYS A 518 5.87 -10.13 -15.87
CA LYS A 518 5.84 -10.95 -17.10
C LYS A 518 4.96 -12.19 -16.91
N LYS A 519 5.08 -12.85 -15.76
CA LYS A 519 4.24 -14.00 -15.41
C LYS A 519 2.77 -13.61 -15.31
N PHE A 520 2.46 -12.46 -14.73
CA PHE A 520 1.11 -11.91 -14.67
C PHE A 520 0.55 -11.67 -16.07
N TYR A 521 1.30 -10.97 -16.93
CA TYR A 521 0.92 -10.72 -18.32
C TYR A 521 0.68 -12.01 -19.12
N ASP A 522 1.57 -12.99 -19.00
CA ASP A 522 1.43 -14.28 -19.69
C ASP A 522 0.23 -15.09 -19.20
N THR A 523 -0.23 -14.86 -17.98
CA THR A 523 -1.40 -15.51 -17.40
C THR A 523 -2.67 -14.83 -17.90
N ALA A 524 -2.75 -13.49 -17.79
CA ALA A 524 -3.85 -12.68 -18.31
C ALA A 524 -4.09 -12.94 -19.81
N THR A 525 -3.02 -12.96 -20.61
CA THR A 525 -3.12 -13.23 -22.06
C THR A 525 -3.72 -14.61 -22.35
N LYS A 526 -3.44 -15.64 -21.52
CA LYS A 526 -4.04 -16.98 -21.69
C LYS A 526 -5.51 -17.03 -21.27
N GLN A 527 -5.93 -16.09 -20.42
CA GLN A 527 -7.29 -15.97 -19.91
C GLN A 527 -8.17 -15.05 -20.79
N ASP A 528 -7.64 -14.58 -21.93
CA ASP A 528 -8.29 -13.61 -22.80
C ASP A 528 -8.58 -12.28 -22.09
N GLU A 529 -7.58 -11.81 -21.34
CA GLU A 529 -7.60 -10.56 -20.59
C GLU A 529 -6.48 -9.63 -21.05
N THR A 530 -6.72 -8.32 -20.95
CA THR A 530 -5.73 -7.27 -21.23
C THR A 530 -5.20 -6.70 -19.92
N VAL A 531 -3.88 -6.69 -19.74
CA VAL A 531 -3.25 -6.06 -18.57
C VAL A 531 -3.30 -4.55 -18.71
N VAL A 532 -3.74 -3.88 -17.65
CA VAL A 532 -3.78 -2.43 -17.54
C VAL A 532 -2.73 -1.98 -16.53
N LEU A 533 -1.87 -1.04 -16.93
CA LEU A 533 -1.01 -0.27 -16.03
C LEU A 533 -1.70 1.05 -15.70
N LEU A 534 -1.99 1.27 -14.41
CA LEU A 534 -2.54 2.51 -13.90
C LEU A 534 -1.47 3.24 -13.07
N ARG A 535 -0.97 4.35 -13.60
CA ARG A 535 -0.07 5.26 -12.89
C ARG A 535 -0.90 6.34 -12.21
N PHE A 536 -0.93 6.30 -10.88
CA PHE A 536 -1.89 7.09 -10.11
C PHE A 536 -1.25 8.27 -9.38
N ASP A 537 0.04 8.20 -9.06
CA ASP A 537 0.75 9.28 -8.36
C ASP A 537 2.26 9.31 -8.65
N VAL A 538 2.88 10.48 -8.43
CA VAL A 538 4.34 10.65 -8.38
C VAL A 538 4.71 11.00 -6.93
N GLY A 539 5.34 10.05 -6.25
CA GLY A 539 5.83 10.19 -4.88
C GLY A 539 7.30 10.60 -4.82
N GLU A 540 7.78 10.88 -3.60
CA GLU A 540 9.18 11.15 -3.33
C GLU A 540 9.85 9.94 -2.65
N TYR A 541 11.08 9.65 -3.05
CA TYR A 541 12.00 8.75 -2.33
C TYR A 541 13.27 9.51 -1.98
N SER A 542 13.61 9.58 -0.70
CA SER A 542 14.85 10.19 -0.23
C SER A 542 15.81 9.11 0.28
N ALA A 543 17.07 9.16 -0.12
CA ALA A 543 18.11 8.29 0.42
C ALA A 543 19.47 8.99 0.54
N LEU A 544 20.07 8.93 1.74
CA LEU A 544 21.40 9.45 2.01
C LEU A 544 22.30 8.32 2.53
N GLU A 545 23.52 8.23 2.01
CA GLU A 545 24.57 7.42 2.64
C GLU A 545 24.80 7.91 4.06
N ALA A 546 24.94 6.96 4.99
CA ALA A 546 25.04 7.24 6.40
C ALA A 546 26.28 6.55 6.99
N SER A 547 27.03 7.32 7.77
CA SER A 547 28.08 6.79 8.64
C SER A 547 27.48 6.27 9.93
N GLU A 548 27.82 5.05 10.32
CA GLU A 548 27.50 4.40 11.60
C GLU A 548 28.74 4.33 12.47
N GLY A 549 28.63 4.63 13.75
CA GLY A 549 29.79 4.49 14.63
C GLY A 549 29.59 5.05 16.02
N ILE A 550 30.68 5.13 16.78
CA ILE A 550 30.64 5.63 18.17
C ILE A 550 30.58 7.16 18.15
N PRO A 551 29.53 7.80 18.70
CA PRO A 551 29.52 9.25 18.91
C PRO A 551 30.67 9.62 19.84
N TYR A 552 31.49 10.62 19.48
CA TYR A 552 32.48 11.09 20.45
C TYR A 552 31.84 12.09 21.39
N ASP A 553 32.21 11.99 22.65
CA ASP A 553 31.85 13.02 23.62
C ASP A 553 32.84 14.18 23.51
N GLY A 554 32.33 15.36 23.18
CA GLY A 554 33.05 16.62 23.27
C GLY A 554 33.13 17.08 24.72
N ASN A 555 32.93 18.37 24.98
CA ASN A 555 32.86 18.93 26.33
C ASN A 555 31.56 18.51 27.07
N GLY A 556 31.31 17.20 27.21
CA GLY A 556 30.07 16.65 27.78
C GLY A 556 28.86 16.79 26.85
N VAL A 557 29.11 16.90 25.55
CA VAL A 557 28.09 16.98 24.50
C VAL A 557 28.46 15.99 23.41
N LEU A 558 27.61 15.01 23.13
CA LEU A 558 27.80 14.08 22.02
C LEU A 558 27.92 14.86 20.71
N GLN A 559 29.03 14.67 20.00
CA GLN A 559 29.33 15.32 18.74
C GLN A 559 29.79 14.28 17.72
N GLY A 560 29.29 14.37 16.48
CA GLY A 560 29.81 13.61 15.34
C GLY A 560 29.92 12.09 15.56
N ILE A 561 30.79 11.46 14.77
CA ILE A 561 31.13 10.03 14.84
C ILE A 561 32.66 9.90 14.84
N LYS A 562 33.21 9.21 15.85
CA LYS A 562 34.67 9.05 16.05
C LYS A 562 35.28 8.01 15.10
N THR A 563 34.54 6.94 14.87
CA THR A 563 34.93 5.76 14.09
C THR A 563 33.72 5.35 13.25
N GLY A 564 33.60 5.91 12.05
CA GLY A 564 32.44 5.73 11.17
C GLY A 564 32.66 4.66 10.09
N ASP A 565 31.61 3.88 9.82
CA ASP A 565 31.44 2.96 8.68
C ASP A 565 30.31 3.50 7.78
N THR A 566 30.56 3.70 6.48
CA THR A 566 29.55 4.23 5.53
C THR A 566 28.67 3.16 4.91
N ASN A 567 28.76 1.92 5.38
CA ASN A 567 27.94 0.79 4.95
C ASN A 567 26.48 0.83 5.48
N ALA A 568 25.87 2.00 5.45
CA ALA A 568 24.46 2.20 5.76
C ALA A 568 23.88 3.37 4.97
N ARG A 569 22.56 3.42 4.92
CA ARG A 569 21.83 4.57 4.37
C ARG A 569 20.60 4.88 5.20
N LEU A 570 20.28 6.16 5.26
CA LEU A 570 18.96 6.63 5.67
C LEU A 570 18.03 6.66 4.47
N PHE A 571 16.77 6.28 4.67
CA PHE A 571 15.74 6.39 3.65
C PHE A 571 14.42 6.89 4.19
N GLN A 572 13.63 7.50 3.31
CA GLN A 572 12.27 7.93 3.55
C GLN A 572 11.48 7.88 2.25
N MET A 573 10.20 7.51 2.28
CA MET A 573 9.42 7.40 1.05
C MET A 573 7.94 7.76 1.24
N ASN A 574 7.28 8.06 0.13
CA ASN A 574 5.82 8.02 0.09
C ASN A 574 5.32 6.58 -0.04
N VAL A 575 4.24 6.28 0.69
CA VAL A 575 3.47 5.03 0.61
C VAL A 575 1.98 5.36 0.53
N TYR A 576 1.20 4.41 0.04
CA TYR A 576 -0.21 4.58 -0.33
C TYR A 576 -1.00 3.46 0.32
N LEU A 577 -1.75 3.81 1.35
CA LEU A 577 -2.40 2.84 2.23
C LEU A 577 -3.85 2.60 1.81
N GLY A 578 -4.24 1.34 1.73
CA GLY A 578 -5.56 0.92 1.26
C GLY A 578 -5.90 1.51 -0.10
N PHE A 579 -4.96 1.43 -1.05
CA PHE A 579 -5.22 1.75 -2.44
C PHE A 579 -6.28 0.79 -2.98
N ASP A 580 -7.28 1.35 -3.64
CA ASP A 580 -8.29 0.55 -4.31
C ASP A 580 -8.91 1.22 -5.54
N ILE A 581 -9.44 0.39 -6.44
CA ILE A 581 -10.14 0.81 -7.66
C ILE A 581 -11.63 0.68 -7.41
N ILE A 582 -12.36 1.79 -7.57
CA ILE A 582 -13.81 1.85 -7.33
C ILE A 582 -14.58 1.54 -8.62
N SER A 583 -14.15 2.09 -9.75
CA SER A 583 -14.87 1.89 -11.02
C SER A 583 -14.01 2.13 -12.26
N LEU A 584 -14.38 1.47 -13.35
CA LEU A 584 -13.90 1.72 -14.69
C LEU A 584 -15.00 2.36 -15.53
N THR A 585 -14.72 3.49 -16.15
CA THR A 585 -15.61 4.09 -17.15
C THR A 585 -15.14 3.67 -18.53
N PHE A 586 -16.04 3.06 -19.29
CA PHE A 586 -15.84 2.68 -20.69
C PHE A 586 -16.61 3.61 -21.62
N ASP A 587 -16.08 3.82 -22.82
CA ASP A 587 -16.68 4.63 -23.89
C ASP A 587 -16.61 3.86 -25.22
N ASN A 588 -17.77 3.63 -25.84
CA ASN A 588 -17.89 2.96 -27.14
C ASN A 588 -18.05 3.93 -28.33
N GLY A 589 -18.02 5.25 -28.07
CA GLY A 589 -18.23 6.33 -29.03
C GLY A 589 -19.68 6.82 -29.14
N GLU A 590 -20.64 6.10 -28.55
CA GLU A 590 -22.07 6.47 -28.49
C GLU A 590 -22.50 6.87 -27.08
N GLU A 591 -22.10 6.09 -26.07
CA GLU A 591 -22.41 6.31 -24.67
C GLU A 591 -21.28 5.84 -23.74
N THR A 592 -21.33 6.27 -22.48
CA THR A 592 -20.38 5.88 -21.43
C THR A 592 -21.00 4.86 -20.49
N PHE A 593 -20.21 3.91 -20.01
CA PHE A 593 -20.64 2.89 -19.06
C PHE A 593 -19.71 2.86 -17.85
N VAL A 594 -20.25 3.07 -16.65
CA VAL A 594 -19.47 2.91 -15.41
C VAL A 594 -19.67 1.51 -14.84
N ILE A 595 -18.59 0.73 -14.84
CA ILE A 595 -18.54 -0.61 -14.28
C ILE A 595 -17.82 -0.54 -12.92
N PRO A 596 -18.51 -0.84 -11.80
CA PRO A 596 -17.87 -0.89 -10.49
C PRO A 596 -16.87 -2.03 -10.41
N VAL A 597 -15.86 -1.86 -9.57
CA VAL A 597 -14.78 -2.82 -9.39
C VAL A 597 -14.84 -3.39 -7.98
N VAL A 598 -14.76 -4.71 -7.89
CA VAL A 598 -14.62 -5.42 -6.60
C VAL A 598 -13.20 -5.96 -6.53
N SER A 599 -12.45 -5.51 -5.53
CA SER A 599 -11.04 -5.86 -5.34
C SER A 599 -10.61 -5.68 -3.88
N ASP A 600 -9.78 -6.59 -3.39
CA ASP A 600 -9.12 -6.39 -2.11
C ASP A 600 -8.23 -5.14 -2.16
N PRO A 601 -8.37 -4.17 -1.24
CA PRO A 601 -7.51 -3.01 -1.18
C PRO A 601 -6.08 -3.43 -0.82
N ILE A 602 -5.10 -2.83 -1.48
CA ILE A 602 -3.68 -3.12 -1.28
C ILE A 602 -2.93 -1.89 -0.78
N ASP A 603 -1.83 -2.11 -0.05
CA ASP A 603 -0.87 -1.04 0.20
C ASP A 603 0.19 -1.03 -0.91
N ALA A 604 0.51 0.16 -1.42
CA ALA A 604 1.50 0.37 -2.47
C ALA A 604 2.64 1.27 -2.01
N GLY A 605 3.83 1.03 -2.57
CA GLY A 605 5.03 1.78 -2.21
C GLY A 605 6.25 1.36 -3.02
N GLY A 606 7.28 2.19 -2.98
CA GLY A 606 8.54 1.90 -3.67
C GLY A 606 9.44 0.93 -2.88
N ALA A 607 10.51 0.49 -3.52
CA ALA A 607 11.63 -0.14 -2.83
C ALA A 607 12.56 0.91 -2.19
N SER A 608 13.27 0.52 -1.13
CA SER A 608 14.46 1.27 -0.70
C SER A 608 15.64 0.86 -1.59
N THR A 609 16.18 1.82 -2.34
CA THR A 609 17.39 1.68 -3.17
C THR A 609 18.56 2.49 -2.60
N GLY A 610 19.77 2.23 -3.10
CA GLY A 610 20.98 2.97 -2.71
C GLY A 610 20.84 4.48 -2.81
N ALA A 611 21.64 5.20 -2.03
CA ALA A 611 21.73 6.65 -2.14
C ALA A 611 22.31 7.05 -3.50
N LEU A 612 21.88 8.21 -4.03
CA LEU A 612 22.39 8.74 -5.30
C LEU A 612 23.89 9.04 -5.28
N HIS A 613 24.41 9.33 -4.09
CA HIS A 613 25.79 9.69 -3.83
C HIS A 613 26.31 8.82 -2.71
N THR A 614 27.22 7.91 -3.05
CA THR A 614 27.92 7.06 -2.10
C THR A 614 29.43 7.29 -2.20
N ASN A 615 30.12 7.11 -1.08
CA ASN A 615 31.56 7.14 -0.96
C ASN A 615 32.03 5.70 -0.80
N SER A 616 32.63 5.15 -1.86
CA SER A 616 33.16 3.79 -1.77
C SER A 616 34.18 3.65 -0.63
N ASP A 617 34.02 2.62 0.20
CA ASP A 617 34.99 2.25 1.24
C ASP A 617 36.28 1.61 0.67
N LYS A 618 36.38 1.53 -0.66
CA LYS A 618 37.58 1.10 -1.36
C LYS A 618 38.64 2.19 -1.23
N ASP A 619 39.72 1.88 -0.51
CA ASP A 619 40.89 2.74 -0.32
C ASP A 619 41.67 2.92 -1.64
N ASN A 620 41.09 3.70 -2.56
CA ASN A 620 41.67 4.06 -3.85
C ASN A 620 42.93 4.94 -3.69
N ARG A 621 43.22 5.42 -2.47
CA ARG A 621 44.47 6.12 -2.16
C ARG A 621 45.68 5.23 -2.40
N LYS A 622 45.60 3.92 -2.18
CA LYS A 622 46.70 3.00 -2.51
C LYS A 622 46.97 2.95 -4.01
N LEU A 623 45.92 2.90 -4.83
CA LEU A 623 46.04 2.91 -6.29
C LEU A 623 46.58 4.27 -6.79
N PHE A 624 46.06 5.37 -6.23
CA PHE A 624 46.50 6.74 -6.53
C PHE A 624 47.95 7.00 -6.13
N PHE A 625 48.36 6.67 -4.89
CA PHE A 625 49.75 6.79 -4.45
C PHE A 625 50.67 5.87 -5.25
N SER A 626 50.21 4.68 -5.64
CA SER A 626 50.98 3.79 -6.52
C SER A 626 51.18 4.39 -7.91
N LEU A 627 50.15 5.00 -8.50
CA LEU A 627 50.24 5.72 -9.78
C LEU A 627 51.10 6.98 -9.68
N LEU A 628 51.01 7.74 -8.58
CA LEU A 628 51.84 8.92 -8.33
C LEU A 628 53.31 8.54 -8.17
N ILE A 629 53.60 7.48 -7.41
CA ILE A 629 54.96 6.92 -7.29
C ILE A 629 55.45 6.46 -8.66
N LEU A 630 54.62 5.80 -9.46
CA LEU A 630 54.99 5.38 -10.82
C LEU A 630 55.34 6.59 -11.71
N VAL A 631 54.53 7.66 -11.68
CA VAL A 631 54.79 8.88 -12.45
C VAL A 631 56.07 9.58 -11.98
N ILE A 632 56.29 9.69 -10.67
CA ILE A 632 57.53 10.25 -10.11
C ILE A 632 58.74 9.38 -10.50
N LEU A 633 58.60 8.06 -10.48
CA LEU A 633 59.64 7.13 -10.89
C LEU A 633 59.96 7.26 -12.38
N LEU A 634 58.94 7.41 -13.24
CA LEU A 634 59.12 7.64 -14.68
C LEU A 634 59.80 8.98 -14.96
N ILE A 635 59.41 10.05 -14.26
CA ILE A 635 60.06 11.36 -14.36
C ILE A 635 61.51 11.29 -13.86
N PHE A 636 61.77 10.59 -12.76
CA PHE A 636 63.13 10.37 -12.24
C PHE A 636 64.00 9.55 -13.21
N LEU A 637 63.46 8.47 -13.80
CA LEU A 637 64.14 7.65 -14.81
C LEU A 637 64.41 8.44 -16.11
N GLN A 638 63.51 9.36 -16.48
CA GLN A 638 63.69 10.29 -17.60
C GLN A 638 64.78 11.32 -17.30
N LEU A 639 64.77 11.95 -16.12
CA LEU A 639 65.73 12.98 -15.70
C LEU A 639 67.15 12.43 -15.45
N THR A 640 67.26 11.18 -15.00
CA THR A 640 68.55 10.50 -14.80
C THR A 640 69.11 9.89 -16.10
N GLY A 641 68.37 9.95 -17.22
CA GLY A 641 68.81 9.41 -18.51
C GLY A 641 68.88 7.87 -18.56
N ILE A 642 68.32 7.18 -17.56
CA ILE A 642 68.34 5.71 -17.44
C ILE A 642 67.20 5.08 -18.25
N LEU A 643 66.07 5.77 -18.42
CA LEU A 643 64.89 5.26 -19.14
C LEU A 643 65.19 4.82 -20.59
N PRO A 644 65.96 5.57 -21.41
CA PRO A 644 66.34 5.11 -22.76
C PRO A 644 67.18 3.82 -22.73
N GLY A 645 67.99 3.62 -21.68
CA GLY A 645 68.81 2.43 -21.49
C GLY A 645 67.99 1.19 -21.14
N ILE A 646 66.99 1.33 -20.26
CA ILE A 646 66.07 0.23 -19.89
C ILE A 646 65.20 -0.17 -21.08
N VAL A 647 64.65 0.80 -21.83
CA VAL A 647 63.87 0.52 -23.04
C VAL A 647 64.73 -0.19 -24.09
N ARG A 648 65.98 0.23 -24.29
CA ARG A 648 66.94 -0.48 -25.17
C ARG A 648 67.23 -1.90 -24.69
N LEU A 649 67.38 -2.12 -23.39
CA LEU A 649 67.63 -3.45 -22.81
C LEU A 649 66.45 -4.39 -23.03
N ILE A 650 65.22 -3.90 -22.86
CA ILE A 650 63.99 -4.67 -23.11
C ILE A 650 63.87 -5.03 -24.58
N PHE A 651 64.07 -4.08 -25.50
CA PHE A 651 64.09 -4.37 -26.94
C PHE A 651 65.20 -5.37 -27.30
N TRP A 652 66.38 -5.25 -26.70
CA TRP A 652 67.48 -6.19 -26.91
C TRP A 652 67.16 -7.60 -26.41
N LEU A 653 66.47 -7.73 -25.26
CA LEU A 653 65.99 -9.01 -24.71
C LEU A 653 64.88 -9.64 -25.57
N ILE A 654 63.99 -8.82 -26.14
CA ILE A 654 62.95 -9.28 -27.07
C ILE A 654 63.57 -9.71 -28.40
N GLU A 655 64.60 -9.02 -28.89
CA GLU A 655 65.30 -9.36 -30.13
C GLU A 655 66.20 -10.60 -30.01
N LEU A 656 66.64 -10.97 -28.80
CA LEU A 656 67.54 -12.09 -28.53
C LEU A 656 67.08 -13.43 -29.13
N PRO A 657 65.82 -13.88 -28.96
CA PRO A 657 65.32 -15.10 -29.63
C PRO A 657 65.32 -14.98 -31.15
N PHE A 658 64.99 -13.81 -31.73
CA PHE A 658 65.01 -13.61 -33.18
C PHE A 658 66.45 -13.61 -33.75
N ARG A 659 67.41 -13.06 -33.00
CA ARG A 659 68.83 -13.07 -33.35
C ARG A 659 69.41 -14.49 -33.26
N ALA A 660 69.00 -15.29 -32.27
CA ALA A 660 69.37 -16.70 -32.17
C ALA A 660 68.82 -17.52 -33.35
N ILE A 661 67.55 -17.29 -33.73
CA ILE A 661 66.92 -17.93 -34.90
C ILE A 661 67.65 -17.52 -36.20
N ALA A 662 67.96 -16.24 -36.38
CA ALA A 662 68.70 -15.75 -37.54
C ALA A 662 70.14 -16.33 -37.63
N TRP A 663 70.81 -16.53 -36.49
CA TRP A 663 72.13 -17.16 -36.44
C TRP A 663 72.07 -18.65 -36.82
N VAL A 664 71.03 -19.37 -36.37
CA VAL A 664 70.79 -20.78 -36.76
C VAL A 664 70.56 -20.88 -38.28
N PHE A 665 69.72 -20.02 -38.87
CA PHE A 665 69.51 -20.01 -40.33
C PHE A 665 70.78 -19.67 -41.12
N LYS A 666 71.62 -18.77 -40.61
CA LYS A 666 72.89 -18.40 -41.25
C LYS A 666 73.92 -19.53 -41.19
N SER A 667 73.98 -20.27 -40.09
CA SER A 667 74.83 -21.45 -39.91
C SER A 667 74.39 -22.62 -40.80
N ILE A 668 73.07 -22.84 -40.95
CA ILE A 668 72.51 -23.83 -41.88
C ILE A 668 72.82 -23.44 -43.34
N GLY A 669 72.69 -22.16 -43.71
CA GLY A 669 73.03 -21.67 -45.04
C GLY A 669 74.51 -21.82 -45.41
N GLN A 670 75.43 -21.65 -44.45
CA GLN A 670 76.86 -21.89 -44.66
C GLN A 670 77.20 -23.38 -44.76
N ALA A 671 76.54 -24.25 -43.99
CA ALA A 671 76.69 -25.70 -44.11
C ALA A 671 76.18 -26.24 -45.47
N VAL A 672 75.08 -25.67 -45.99
CA VAL A 672 74.54 -26.03 -47.33
C VAL A 672 75.46 -25.55 -48.46
N LYS A 673 76.09 -24.36 -48.35
CA LYS A 673 77.08 -23.90 -49.33
C LYS A 673 78.35 -24.76 -49.33
N LYS A 674 78.76 -25.32 -48.19
CA LYS A 674 79.91 -26.23 -48.09
C LYS A 674 79.65 -27.62 -48.71
N LYS A 675 78.38 -28.02 -48.88
CA LYS A 675 77.98 -29.31 -49.47
C LYS A 675 77.72 -29.27 -50.99
N LYS A 676 77.70 -28.07 -51.59
CA LYS A 676 77.57 -27.86 -53.06
C LYS A 676 78.89 -27.48 -53.76
N GLY A 677 80.01 -27.52 -53.04
CA GLY A 677 81.35 -27.25 -53.57
C GLY A 677 82.31 -28.42 -53.41
N GLY A 678 81.78 -29.65 -53.43
CA GLY A 678 82.55 -30.91 -53.45
C GLY A 678 82.19 -31.71 -54.69
#